data_AF-J2Z9T5-F1
#
_entry.id   AF-J2Z9T5-F1
#
_cell.length_a   1.000
_cell.length_b   1.000
_cell.length_c   1.000
_cell.angle_alpha   90.00
_cell.angle_beta   90.00
_cell.angle_gamma   90.00
#
_symmetry.space_group_name_H-M   'P 1'
#
loop_
_entity.id
_entity.type
_entity.pdbx_description
1 polymer ?
#
loop_
_entity_poly.entity_id
_entity_poly.type
_entity_poly.pdbx_seq_one_letter_code
_entity_poly.pdbx_strand_id
1 'polypeptide(L)'
;NLVFKDDGPSITTTGAEPTLTVDETVLATNATQSFTANFNSSFGADGAGTLNYALGVVAGASGLTDTASGEAVNLSLNGTVVEGRTATGNLLVFTVGVAANGSVTLDQLRAVVHANASNPDDSKTLTSDNLVTLTATITDKEGDSAQATLNIGQNLVFKDDGPSISTTGVEPTLTVDETVLATNATQSFAANFNSAFGADGAGTLTYALGVVAGASGLTDTASGEAVNLSLNGTVVEGRTATGNLLVFSVGVAADGSVTLDQLRAVVHPNTSNPDDSTSLTSDNLVTLTAIKTDRDGDSALATLNIGQNLVFRDDGPALTFGNLIGTGSVLAQSGFWNMATGADGLGAAGLDISLVNNQFTLIRPDNTTTTGTGTLNELAPSPDINGAYHFAGTLTGDFDNNAATANTTVDYTLTAYADGRYALDLVQGFSSTIVLSSADGSLAAGGPDSVRTLLIPQTSNPAIPSTSEEIVFFSAKALASTADILTGIGLGAPDPTEAALQTNPLPSYIDPAAMNVSTSGIGVANNVFQGDNLAAISAADESFVINPESLLTGMKVFIDNSVAGYNTATEDLYYRIYYADGSFSNRVEVNTLTPEAGGQVSFLVQKEGTVLIDAVQLTMGRGDVKIPVIQFIQQSESLASDVQLAFSATLTDKDGDSATSTFAANLFANDPANASFDFSLAGTIAKQDAFNIDLSVNENRYQVTGFDVGSGVQDKLVLNGDPNAVVQSINNTGADGVVTVAESGGQTTTITLVGAHIQSTDIFFGSA
;
A
#
# COMPACT_ATOMS: atom_id res chain seq x y z
N ASN A 1 -110.34 -65.86 31.98
CA ASN A 1 -109.50 -64.70 31.63
C ASN A 1 -108.38 -65.16 30.73
N LEU A 2 -108.47 -64.86 29.43
CA LEU A 2 -107.31 -64.89 28.54
C LEU A 2 -106.69 -63.49 28.58
N VAL A 3 -105.40 -63.42 28.85
CA VAL A 3 -104.59 -62.19 28.76
C VAL A 3 -103.64 -62.40 27.61
N PHE A 4 -103.74 -61.55 26.59
CA PHE A 4 -102.74 -61.45 25.53
C PHE A 4 -101.70 -60.44 25.99
N LYS A 5 -100.43 -60.81 25.89
CA LYS A 5 -99.31 -59.90 26.15
C LYS A 5 -98.78 -59.41 24.81
N ASP A 6 -98.48 -58.13 24.78
CA ASP A 6 -97.88 -57.45 23.65
C ASP A 6 -96.37 -57.70 23.61
N ASP A 7 -95.79 -57.83 22.41
CA ASP A 7 -94.35 -58.03 22.20
C ASP A 7 -93.71 -56.72 21.71
N GLY A 8 -93.41 -55.83 22.66
CA GLY A 8 -92.88 -54.51 22.34
C GLY A 8 -91.48 -54.52 21.70
N PRO A 9 -91.03 -53.37 21.17
CA PRO A 9 -89.76 -53.27 20.48
C PRO A 9 -88.58 -53.44 21.45
N SER A 10 -87.41 -53.81 20.91
CA SER A 10 -86.16 -53.93 21.67
C SER A 10 -85.03 -53.17 20.99
N ILE A 11 -84.14 -52.59 21.79
CA ILE A 11 -82.93 -51.92 21.31
C ILE A 11 -81.83 -52.03 22.36
N THR A 12 -80.61 -52.34 21.91
CA THR A 12 -79.41 -52.40 22.76
C THR A 12 -78.23 -51.73 22.06
N THR A 13 -77.25 -51.28 22.83
CA THR A 13 -76.00 -50.77 22.30
C THR A 13 -75.03 -51.90 22.00
N THR A 14 -74.28 -51.81 20.90
CA THR A 14 -73.30 -52.82 20.49
C THR A 14 -72.08 -52.19 19.81
N GLY A 15 -70.96 -52.93 19.77
CA GLY A 15 -69.78 -52.54 19.00
C GLY A 15 -68.97 -51.40 19.61
N ALA A 16 -67.95 -50.96 18.87
CA ALA A 16 -67.15 -49.79 19.20
C ALA A 16 -67.74 -48.55 18.54
N GLU A 17 -67.81 -47.45 19.29
CA GLU A 17 -68.36 -46.19 18.82
C GLU A 17 -67.38 -45.50 17.84
N PRO A 18 -67.84 -44.94 16.71
CA PRO A 18 -67.02 -44.12 15.83
C PRO A 18 -66.42 -42.90 16.54
N THR A 19 -65.23 -42.49 16.11
CA THR A 19 -64.60 -41.23 16.54
C THR A 19 -64.89 -40.14 15.49
N LEU A 20 -65.25 -38.95 15.94
CA LEU A 20 -65.39 -37.76 15.13
C LEU A 20 -64.17 -36.86 15.38
N THR A 21 -63.34 -36.68 14.37
CA THR A 21 -62.12 -35.88 14.47
C THR A 21 -62.24 -34.65 13.59
N VAL A 22 -62.26 -33.48 14.23
CA VAL A 22 -62.11 -32.17 13.58
C VAL A 22 -60.69 -31.68 13.79
N ASP A 23 -60.23 -30.82 12.89
CA ASP A 23 -58.86 -30.35 12.83
C ASP A 23 -58.85 -28.84 12.61
N GLU A 24 -58.15 -28.14 13.49
CA GLU A 24 -58.10 -26.69 13.52
C GLU A 24 -57.43 -26.08 12.28
N THR A 25 -56.63 -26.88 11.55
CA THR A 25 -56.00 -26.49 10.27
C THR A 25 -57.06 -25.97 9.30
N VAL A 26 -58.26 -26.57 9.36
CA VAL A 26 -59.41 -26.13 8.58
C VAL A 26 -60.69 -26.24 9.43
N LEU A 27 -60.94 -25.22 10.26
CA LEU A 27 -62.18 -25.08 11.06
C LEU A 27 -63.49 -25.23 10.25
N ALA A 28 -63.46 -25.07 8.92
CA ALA A 28 -64.66 -25.29 8.09
C ALA A 28 -64.96 -26.78 7.79
N THR A 29 -64.11 -27.70 8.23
CA THR A 29 -64.24 -29.13 7.91
C THR A 29 -64.89 -29.90 9.06
N ASN A 30 -66.14 -30.31 8.84
CA ASN A 30 -66.90 -31.06 9.83
C ASN A 30 -66.59 -32.56 9.75
N ALA A 31 -66.56 -33.22 10.91
CA ALA A 31 -66.47 -34.68 10.98
C ALA A 31 -67.88 -35.27 11.05
N THR A 32 -68.22 -36.23 10.19
CA THR A 32 -69.54 -36.91 10.23
C THR A 32 -69.36 -38.42 10.20
N GLN A 33 -69.98 -39.11 11.16
CA GLN A 33 -69.94 -40.57 11.26
C GLN A 33 -71.32 -41.15 11.54
N SER A 34 -71.59 -42.35 11.02
CA SER A 34 -72.84 -43.07 11.25
C SER A 34 -72.77 -43.92 12.50
N PHE A 35 -73.66 -43.68 13.47
CA PHE A 35 -73.77 -44.45 14.71
C PHE A 35 -74.85 -45.54 14.65
N THR A 36 -75.52 -45.71 13.51
CA THR A 36 -76.61 -46.68 13.36
C THR A 36 -76.21 -48.11 13.67
N ALA A 37 -74.99 -48.51 13.28
CA ALA A 37 -74.45 -49.84 13.56
C ALA A 37 -74.20 -50.10 15.06
N ASN A 38 -74.20 -49.06 15.88
CA ASN A 38 -74.03 -49.16 17.33
C ASN A 38 -75.34 -49.41 18.08
N PHE A 39 -76.47 -49.44 17.36
CA PHE A 39 -77.78 -49.76 17.91
C PHE A 39 -78.34 -51.01 17.24
N ASN A 40 -78.43 -52.10 17.99
CA ASN A 40 -79.11 -53.31 17.54
C ASN A 40 -80.58 -53.22 17.94
N SER A 41 -81.47 -52.98 16.98
CA SER A 41 -82.88 -52.70 17.21
C SER A 41 -83.82 -53.65 16.46
N SER A 42 -84.94 -54.03 17.09
CA SER A 42 -86.03 -54.82 16.49
C SER A 42 -87.38 -54.23 16.87
N PHE A 43 -88.28 -54.08 15.90
CA PHE A 43 -89.63 -53.55 16.10
C PHE A 43 -90.62 -54.54 16.71
N GLY A 44 -90.21 -55.77 17.04
CA GLY A 44 -91.12 -56.80 17.52
C GLY A 44 -92.04 -57.34 16.42
N ALA A 45 -93.10 -58.05 16.83
CA ALA A 45 -94.03 -58.70 15.91
C ALA A 45 -94.98 -57.72 15.20
N ASP A 46 -95.15 -56.52 15.75
CA ASP A 46 -96.15 -55.52 15.32
C ASP A 46 -95.69 -54.67 14.12
N GLY A 47 -94.44 -54.86 13.71
CA GLY A 47 -93.87 -54.30 12.50
C GLY A 47 -93.34 -52.87 12.68
N ALA A 48 -92.69 -52.37 11.63
CA ALA A 48 -91.91 -51.13 11.71
C ALA A 48 -92.78 -49.89 12.00
N GLY A 49 -92.41 -49.16 13.05
CA GLY A 49 -92.82 -47.78 13.30
C GLY A 49 -91.68 -46.80 12.98
N THR A 50 -91.08 -46.18 14.01
CA THR A 50 -90.01 -45.17 13.85
C THR A 50 -88.73 -45.54 14.62
N LEU A 51 -87.57 -45.14 14.09
CA LEU A 51 -86.30 -45.15 14.81
C LEU A 51 -85.72 -43.73 14.79
N ASN A 52 -85.73 -43.08 15.95
CA ASN A 52 -85.32 -41.69 16.11
C ASN A 52 -84.05 -41.57 16.94
N TYR A 53 -83.20 -40.62 16.59
CA TYR A 53 -81.96 -40.32 17.29
C TYR A 53 -82.05 -38.94 17.94
N ALA A 54 -81.60 -38.84 19.18
CA ALA A 54 -81.54 -37.58 19.91
C ALA A 54 -80.22 -37.47 20.68
N LEU A 55 -79.63 -36.28 20.66
CA LEU A 55 -78.47 -35.96 21.49
C LEU A 55 -78.93 -35.52 22.88
N GLY A 56 -78.22 -35.98 23.91
CA GLY A 56 -78.31 -35.50 25.28
C GLY A 56 -77.01 -34.83 25.72
N VAL A 57 -77.08 -33.96 26.72
CA VAL A 57 -75.92 -33.26 27.25
C VAL A 57 -76.01 -33.10 28.76
N VAL A 58 -74.87 -33.21 29.43
CA VAL A 58 -74.71 -32.72 30.81
C VAL A 58 -74.29 -31.25 30.73
N ALA A 59 -75.23 -30.35 30.97
CA ALA A 59 -74.97 -28.91 30.88
C ALA A 59 -73.89 -28.48 31.90
N GLY A 60 -72.94 -27.66 31.46
CA GLY A 60 -71.81 -27.23 32.28
C GLY A 60 -70.48 -27.37 31.55
N ALA A 61 -69.37 -27.39 32.29
CA ALA A 61 -68.03 -27.35 31.71
C ALA A 61 -67.75 -28.57 30.81
N SER A 62 -67.26 -28.31 29.60
CA SER A 62 -66.84 -29.33 28.64
C SER A 62 -65.46 -29.91 28.95
N GLY A 63 -64.63 -29.15 29.68
CA GLY A 63 -63.20 -29.39 29.86
C GLY A 63 -62.31 -28.73 28.81
N LEU A 64 -62.90 -28.07 27.81
CA LEU A 64 -62.19 -27.28 26.80
C LEU A 64 -62.14 -25.80 27.21
N THR A 65 -61.17 -25.08 26.66
CA THR A 65 -60.97 -23.64 26.80
C THR A 65 -60.83 -23.07 25.41
N ASP A 66 -61.52 -21.98 25.09
CA ASP A 66 -61.41 -21.29 23.80
C ASP A 66 -60.09 -20.51 23.72
N THR A 67 -59.25 -20.78 22.72
CA THR A 67 -57.90 -20.18 22.63
C THR A 67 -57.95 -18.66 22.53
N ALA A 68 -58.86 -18.13 21.69
CA ALA A 68 -58.93 -16.70 21.41
C ALA A 68 -59.43 -15.86 22.60
N SER A 69 -60.35 -16.37 23.43
CA SER A 69 -60.88 -15.64 24.60
C SER A 69 -60.25 -16.05 25.93
N GLY A 70 -59.65 -17.24 26.02
CA GLY A 70 -59.18 -17.84 27.28
C GLY A 70 -60.31 -18.30 28.20
N GLU A 71 -61.56 -18.30 27.73
CA GLU A 71 -62.73 -18.69 28.52
C GLU A 71 -62.95 -20.20 28.47
N ALA A 72 -63.42 -20.77 29.59
CA ALA A 72 -63.90 -22.14 29.62
C ALA A 72 -65.10 -22.32 28.67
N VAL A 73 -65.20 -23.49 28.03
CA VAL A 73 -66.31 -23.82 27.12
C VAL A 73 -67.35 -24.63 27.89
N ASN A 74 -68.58 -24.14 27.93
CA ASN A 74 -69.73 -24.79 28.56
C ASN A 74 -70.64 -25.43 27.50
N LEU A 75 -71.06 -26.66 27.77
CA LEU A 75 -72.01 -27.40 26.97
C LEU A 75 -73.44 -27.01 27.33
N SER A 76 -74.28 -26.91 26.31
CA SER A 76 -75.73 -26.75 26.44
C SER A 76 -76.45 -27.41 25.25
N LEU A 77 -77.75 -27.63 25.39
CA LEU A 77 -78.59 -28.14 24.30
C LEU A 77 -79.44 -27.00 23.76
N ASN A 78 -79.26 -26.64 22.49
CA ASN A 78 -80.04 -25.65 21.78
C ASN A 78 -80.95 -26.34 20.75
N GLY A 79 -82.19 -26.60 21.12
CA GLY A 79 -83.09 -27.43 20.32
C GLY A 79 -82.61 -28.90 20.30
N THR A 80 -82.13 -29.37 19.15
CA THR A 80 -81.60 -30.73 18.95
C THR A 80 -80.08 -30.79 18.77
N VAL A 81 -79.40 -29.64 18.89
CA VAL A 81 -77.95 -29.50 18.67
C VAL A 81 -77.28 -29.23 20.01
N VAL A 82 -76.20 -29.97 20.29
CA VAL A 82 -75.33 -29.67 21.42
C VAL A 82 -74.40 -28.54 21.00
N GLU A 83 -74.32 -27.49 21.81
CA GLU A 83 -73.45 -26.35 21.58
C GLU A 83 -72.43 -26.24 22.71
N GLY A 84 -71.16 -26.14 22.35
CA GLY A 84 -70.10 -25.65 23.24
C GLY A 84 -69.96 -24.14 23.09
N ARG A 85 -70.24 -23.37 24.15
CA ARG A 85 -70.12 -21.91 24.14
C ARG A 85 -69.18 -21.40 25.22
N THR A 86 -68.48 -20.31 24.96
CA THR A 86 -67.61 -19.69 25.96
C THR A 86 -68.43 -19.22 27.17
N ALA A 87 -67.90 -19.44 28.38
CA ALA A 87 -68.66 -19.34 29.62
C ALA A 87 -69.20 -17.94 29.93
N THR A 88 -68.51 -16.88 29.50
CA THR A 88 -68.91 -15.49 29.77
C THR A 88 -69.28 -14.71 28.52
N GLY A 89 -68.54 -14.89 27.43
CA GLY A 89 -68.78 -14.24 26.14
C GLY A 89 -69.89 -14.87 25.30
N ASN A 90 -70.34 -16.09 25.65
CA ASN A 90 -71.39 -16.84 24.95
C ASN A 90 -71.10 -17.06 23.44
N LEU A 91 -69.82 -17.06 23.06
CA LEU A 91 -69.37 -17.31 21.69
C LEU A 91 -69.46 -18.80 21.39
N LEU A 92 -69.90 -19.17 20.19
CA LEU A 92 -70.02 -20.57 19.78
C LEU A 92 -68.67 -21.13 19.37
N VAL A 93 -68.22 -22.21 20.04
CA VAL A 93 -66.92 -22.85 19.83
C VAL A 93 -67.04 -24.10 18.98
N PHE A 94 -68.04 -24.94 19.25
CA PHE A 94 -68.33 -26.11 18.42
C PHE A 94 -69.80 -26.52 18.54
N THR A 95 -70.27 -27.33 17.60
CA THR A 95 -71.59 -27.95 17.64
C THR A 95 -71.51 -29.45 17.40
N VAL A 96 -72.46 -30.19 17.99
CA VAL A 96 -72.71 -31.60 17.68
C VAL A 96 -74.18 -31.75 17.30
N GLY A 97 -74.43 -32.20 16.07
CA GLY A 97 -75.76 -32.45 15.54
C GLY A 97 -75.96 -33.94 15.20
N VAL A 98 -77.21 -34.41 15.23
CA VAL A 98 -77.56 -35.75 14.73
C VAL A 98 -78.66 -35.63 13.67
N ALA A 99 -78.45 -36.26 12.52
CA ALA A 99 -79.43 -36.36 11.46
C ALA A 99 -80.40 -37.51 11.71
N ALA A 100 -81.57 -37.48 11.06
CA ALA A 100 -82.61 -38.51 11.21
C ALA A 100 -82.13 -39.93 10.85
N ASN A 101 -81.08 -40.05 10.04
CA ASN A 101 -80.46 -41.32 9.67
C ASN A 101 -79.42 -41.82 10.70
N GLY A 102 -79.26 -41.17 11.86
CA GLY A 102 -78.29 -41.55 12.89
C GLY A 102 -76.84 -41.14 12.58
N SER A 103 -76.62 -40.27 11.59
CA SER A 103 -75.30 -39.65 11.37
C SER A 103 -75.10 -38.51 12.36
N VAL A 104 -74.02 -38.55 13.13
CA VAL A 104 -73.61 -37.48 14.03
C VAL A 104 -72.55 -36.65 13.32
N THR A 105 -72.64 -35.33 13.45
CA THR A 105 -71.70 -34.36 12.89
C THR A 105 -71.11 -33.52 14.01
N LEU A 106 -69.77 -33.46 14.10
CA LEU A 106 -69.01 -32.51 14.91
C LEU A 106 -68.52 -31.39 14.00
N ASP A 107 -68.79 -30.16 14.39
CA ASP A 107 -68.40 -28.93 13.68
C ASP A 107 -67.68 -28.02 14.67
N GLN A 108 -66.42 -27.70 14.42
CA GLN A 108 -65.61 -26.82 15.26
C GLN A 108 -65.47 -25.46 14.60
N LEU A 109 -65.86 -24.41 15.32
CA LEU A 109 -65.91 -23.05 14.80
C LEU A 109 -64.79 -22.17 15.36
N ARG A 110 -64.16 -22.58 16.47
CA ARG A 110 -63.09 -21.85 17.16
C ARG A 110 -62.08 -22.84 17.74
N ALA A 111 -60.81 -22.45 17.69
CA ALA A 111 -59.68 -23.17 18.27
C ALA A 111 -59.84 -23.34 19.79
N VAL A 112 -59.37 -24.47 20.31
CA VAL A 112 -59.36 -24.76 21.75
C VAL A 112 -57.94 -24.96 22.23
N VAL A 113 -57.66 -24.63 23.50
CA VAL A 113 -56.30 -24.76 24.04
C VAL A 113 -55.89 -26.22 24.18
N HIS A 114 -54.72 -26.60 23.69
CA HIS A 114 -54.14 -27.93 23.88
C HIS A 114 -53.13 -27.97 25.03
N ALA A 115 -52.78 -29.18 25.48
CA ALA A 115 -52.02 -29.36 26.72
C ALA A 115 -50.51 -29.52 26.48
N ASN A 116 -50.13 -29.94 25.28
CA ASN A 116 -48.76 -30.31 24.96
C ASN A 116 -48.11 -29.32 23.98
N ALA A 117 -47.58 -28.23 24.52
CA ALA A 117 -46.86 -27.18 23.81
C ALA A 117 -45.62 -27.64 22.98
N SER A 118 -45.27 -28.93 23.01
CA SER A 118 -44.18 -29.53 22.23
C SER A 118 -44.67 -30.43 21.10
N ASN A 119 -45.98 -30.60 20.96
CA ASN A 119 -46.62 -31.36 19.90
C ASN A 119 -47.70 -30.49 19.23
N PRO A 120 -47.36 -29.75 18.16
CA PRO A 120 -48.25 -28.80 17.50
C PRO A 120 -49.41 -29.44 16.69
N ASP A 121 -49.65 -30.74 16.86
CA ASP A 121 -50.80 -31.51 16.31
C ASP A 121 -51.34 -32.45 17.40
N ASP A 122 -51.40 -31.98 18.66
CA ASP A 122 -52.00 -32.75 19.76
C ASP A 122 -53.52 -32.89 19.59
N SER A 123 -54.10 -33.80 20.34
CA SER A 123 -55.53 -34.09 20.34
C SER A 123 -56.15 -33.82 21.70
N LYS A 124 -57.33 -33.21 21.71
CA LYS A 124 -58.12 -33.01 22.92
C LYS A 124 -59.53 -33.57 22.76
N THR A 125 -60.11 -34.03 23.86
CA THR A 125 -61.50 -34.49 23.93
C THR A 125 -62.21 -33.86 25.12
N LEU A 126 -63.51 -34.10 25.26
CA LEU A 126 -64.24 -33.64 26.44
C LEU A 126 -63.75 -34.36 27.71
N THR A 127 -63.83 -33.69 28.86
CA THR A 127 -63.27 -34.24 30.12
C THR A 127 -63.94 -35.53 30.60
N SER A 128 -65.14 -35.85 30.11
CA SER A 128 -65.81 -37.10 30.41
C SER A 128 -66.70 -37.54 29.27
N ASP A 129 -66.80 -38.86 29.11
CA ASP A 129 -67.51 -39.49 28.00
C ASP A 129 -69.02 -39.27 28.03
N ASN A 130 -69.58 -39.22 29.23
CA ASN A 130 -71.01 -39.06 29.44
C ASN A 130 -71.50 -37.60 29.33
N LEU A 131 -70.62 -36.65 28.98
CA LEU A 131 -71.01 -35.25 28.80
C LEU A 131 -71.91 -35.03 27.59
N VAL A 132 -71.74 -35.85 26.55
CA VAL A 132 -72.62 -35.87 25.37
C VAL A 132 -73.08 -37.30 25.16
N THR A 133 -74.38 -37.51 24.97
CA THR A 133 -74.95 -38.84 24.76
C THR A 133 -75.75 -38.90 23.47
N LEU A 134 -75.80 -40.06 22.83
CA LEU A 134 -76.67 -40.34 21.69
C LEU A 134 -77.68 -41.40 22.10
N THR A 135 -78.97 -41.05 22.10
CA THR A 135 -80.06 -41.96 22.43
C THR A 135 -80.84 -42.31 21.18
N ALA A 136 -80.95 -43.60 20.88
CA ALA A 136 -81.84 -44.11 19.85
C ALA A 136 -83.13 -44.61 20.50
N THR A 137 -84.28 -44.14 20.01
CA THR A 137 -85.62 -44.57 20.44
C THR A 137 -86.30 -45.28 19.29
N ILE A 138 -86.63 -46.56 19.49
CA ILE A 138 -87.42 -47.35 18.57
C ILE A 138 -88.87 -47.36 19.04
N THR A 139 -89.81 -47.17 18.12
CA THR A 139 -91.26 -47.27 18.35
C THR A 139 -91.87 -48.16 17.30
N ASP A 140 -92.68 -49.14 17.69
CA ASP A 140 -93.39 -50.00 16.74
C ASP A 140 -94.64 -49.31 16.17
N LYS A 141 -95.49 -50.09 15.49
CA LYS A 141 -96.68 -49.57 14.80
C LYS A 141 -97.85 -49.25 15.75
N GLU A 142 -97.91 -49.89 16.91
CA GLU A 142 -99.00 -49.72 17.88
C GLU A 142 -98.64 -48.70 18.98
N GLY A 143 -97.36 -48.30 19.03
CA GLY A 143 -96.87 -47.16 19.80
C GLY A 143 -96.00 -47.53 20.99
N ASP A 144 -95.65 -48.81 21.17
CA ASP A 144 -94.70 -49.22 22.20
C ASP A 144 -93.29 -48.74 21.84
N SER A 145 -92.50 -48.38 22.85
CA SER A 145 -91.18 -47.79 22.64
C SER A 145 -90.09 -48.38 23.54
N ALA A 146 -88.88 -48.52 23.00
CA ALA A 146 -87.67 -48.85 23.73
C ALA A 146 -86.53 -47.89 23.35
N GLN A 147 -85.56 -47.69 24.26
CA GLN A 147 -84.44 -46.79 24.02
C GLN A 147 -83.11 -47.38 24.49
N ALA A 148 -82.03 -46.97 23.84
CA ALA A 148 -80.66 -47.27 24.23
C ALA A 148 -79.79 -46.01 24.07
N THR A 149 -78.77 -45.84 24.91
CA THR A 149 -77.95 -44.63 24.98
C THR A 149 -76.46 -44.97 24.91
N LEU A 150 -75.72 -44.24 24.08
CA LEU A 150 -74.26 -44.23 24.00
C LEU A 150 -73.72 -42.94 24.62
N ASN A 151 -72.53 -43.01 25.22
CA ASN A 151 -71.81 -41.85 25.72
C ASN A 151 -70.72 -41.53 24.70
N ILE A 152 -70.80 -40.38 24.03
CA ILE A 152 -69.94 -40.06 22.89
C ILE A 152 -69.01 -38.87 23.16
N GLY A 153 -68.92 -38.40 24.40
CA GLY A 153 -68.20 -37.18 24.75
C GLY A 153 -66.70 -37.28 24.47
N GLN A 154 -66.07 -38.44 24.72
CA GLN A 154 -64.64 -38.63 24.39
C GLN A 154 -64.43 -39.07 22.93
N ASN A 155 -65.49 -39.38 22.20
CA ASN A 155 -65.45 -39.65 20.76
C ASN A 155 -65.35 -38.36 19.94
N LEU A 156 -65.53 -37.19 20.56
CA LEU A 156 -65.32 -35.87 19.95
C LEU A 156 -63.86 -35.47 20.14
N VAL A 157 -63.09 -35.52 19.05
CA VAL A 157 -61.65 -35.23 19.05
C VAL A 157 -61.39 -33.94 18.29
N PHE A 158 -60.71 -33.01 18.94
CA PHE A 158 -60.25 -31.74 18.42
C PHE A 158 -58.73 -31.83 18.20
N LYS A 159 -58.28 -31.76 16.95
CA LYS A 159 -56.85 -31.72 16.59
C LYS A 159 -56.37 -30.30 16.51
N ASP A 160 -55.19 -30.09 17.06
CA ASP A 160 -54.48 -28.81 17.10
C ASP A 160 -53.95 -28.40 15.70
N ASP A 161 -53.83 -27.09 15.48
CA ASP A 161 -53.09 -26.49 14.36
C ASP A 161 -52.06 -25.53 14.92
N GLY A 162 -50.98 -26.09 15.45
CA GLY A 162 -49.91 -25.32 16.06
C GLY A 162 -49.07 -24.53 15.05
N PRO A 163 -48.02 -23.83 15.51
CA PRO A 163 -47.27 -22.92 14.66
C PRO A 163 -46.37 -23.70 13.70
N SER A 164 -46.10 -23.11 12.55
CA SER A 164 -45.12 -23.63 11.59
C SER A 164 -44.08 -22.57 11.25
N ILE A 165 -42.85 -23.00 11.06
CA ILE A 165 -41.76 -22.14 10.60
C ILE A 165 -40.75 -22.95 9.79
N SER A 166 -40.23 -22.35 8.72
CA SER A 166 -39.24 -22.95 7.83
C SER A 166 -38.30 -21.88 7.28
N THR A 167 -37.09 -22.29 6.91
CA THR A 167 -36.11 -21.45 6.24
C THR A 167 -36.39 -21.36 4.74
N THR A 168 -36.24 -20.17 4.14
CA THR A 168 -36.47 -19.95 2.70
C THR A 168 -35.51 -18.89 2.14
N GLY A 169 -35.47 -18.81 0.81
CA GLY A 169 -34.80 -17.73 0.10
C GLY A 169 -33.28 -17.85 0.14
N VAL A 170 -32.63 -16.74 -0.24
CA VAL A 170 -31.17 -16.58 -0.18
C VAL A 170 -30.86 -15.70 1.01
N GLU A 171 -29.91 -16.12 1.83
CA GLU A 171 -29.45 -15.36 2.99
C GLU A 171 -28.69 -14.10 2.55
N PRO A 172 -28.93 -12.94 3.19
CA PRO A 172 -28.09 -11.77 3.01
C PRO A 172 -26.63 -12.04 3.41
N THR A 173 -25.71 -11.27 2.82
CA THR A 173 -24.31 -11.19 3.25
C THR A 173 -24.10 -9.88 3.99
N LEU A 174 -23.38 -9.92 5.11
CA LEU A 174 -22.92 -8.77 5.85
C LEU A 174 -21.43 -8.58 5.54
N THR A 175 -21.07 -7.42 4.99
CA THR A 175 -19.68 -7.12 4.61
C THR A 175 -19.21 -5.89 5.36
N VAL A 176 -18.20 -6.08 6.19
CA VAL A 176 -17.41 -5.02 6.82
C VAL A 176 -16.09 -4.88 6.08
N ASP A 177 -15.46 -3.71 6.20
CA ASP A 177 -14.28 -3.32 5.44
C ASP A 177 -13.27 -2.66 6.37
N GLU A 178 -12.05 -3.17 6.33
CA GLU A 178 -10.98 -2.75 7.23
C GLU A 178 -10.55 -1.31 7.00
N THR A 179 -10.82 -0.74 5.82
CA THR A 179 -10.54 0.67 5.48
C THR A 179 -11.15 1.59 6.54
N VAL A 180 -12.32 1.19 7.05
CA VAL A 180 -13.01 1.89 8.15
C VAL A 180 -13.65 0.88 9.10
N LEU A 181 -12.84 0.37 10.05
CA LEU A 181 -13.28 -0.53 11.13
C LEU A 181 -14.52 -0.02 11.91
N ALA A 182 -14.78 1.29 11.97
CA ALA A 182 -15.96 1.82 12.67
C ALA A 182 -17.31 1.62 11.92
N THR A 183 -17.31 1.03 10.73
CA THR A 183 -18.51 0.89 9.89
C THR A 183 -19.11 -0.50 10.00
N ASN A 184 -20.27 -0.59 10.65
CA ASN A 184 -20.99 -1.85 10.83
C ASN A 184 -21.84 -2.20 9.61
N ALA A 185 -21.97 -3.50 9.32
CA ALA A 185 -22.89 -4.01 8.32
C ALA A 185 -24.17 -4.52 9.00
N THR A 186 -25.35 -4.12 8.53
CA THR A 186 -26.64 -4.61 9.07
C THR A 186 -27.56 -5.05 7.95
N GLN A 187 -28.11 -6.27 8.06
CA GLN A 187 -29.03 -6.83 7.07
C GLN A 187 -30.19 -7.55 7.76
N SER A 188 -31.38 -7.52 7.16
CA SER A 188 -32.56 -8.22 7.69
C SER A 188 -32.62 -9.66 7.18
N PHE A 189 -32.67 -10.61 8.11
CA PHE A 189 -32.88 -12.04 7.82
C PHE A 189 -34.34 -12.47 8.01
N ALA A 190 -35.24 -11.53 8.35
CA ALA A 190 -36.63 -11.86 8.65
C ALA A 190 -37.34 -12.54 7.47
N ALA A 191 -37.04 -12.13 6.25
CA ALA A 191 -37.61 -12.71 5.02
C ALA A 191 -37.14 -14.16 4.76
N ASN A 192 -36.06 -14.61 5.43
CA ASN A 192 -35.57 -15.97 5.32
C ASN A 192 -36.35 -16.97 6.18
N PHE A 193 -37.33 -16.50 6.97
CA PHE A 193 -38.19 -17.35 7.77
C PHE A 193 -39.65 -17.21 7.33
N ASN A 194 -40.19 -18.25 6.69
CA ASN A 194 -41.62 -18.34 6.41
C ASN A 194 -42.30 -19.01 7.61
N SER A 195 -43.22 -18.30 8.26
CA SER A 195 -43.87 -18.76 9.49
C SER A 195 -45.36 -18.45 9.53
N ALA A 196 -46.12 -19.29 10.22
CA ALA A 196 -47.53 -19.10 10.55
C ALA A 196 -47.79 -19.48 12.02
N PHE A 197 -48.80 -18.86 12.63
CA PHE A 197 -49.21 -19.15 14.02
C PHE A 197 -50.33 -20.22 14.11
N GLY A 198 -50.72 -20.83 12.98
CA GLY A 198 -51.87 -21.72 12.96
C GLY A 198 -53.20 -21.01 13.29
N ALA A 199 -54.20 -21.80 13.71
CA ALA A 199 -55.56 -21.34 13.97
C ALA A 199 -55.74 -20.66 15.35
N ASP A 200 -54.81 -20.87 16.27
CA ASP A 200 -54.81 -20.29 17.63
C ASP A 200 -54.58 -18.78 17.66
N GLY A 201 -54.03 -18.26 16.56
CA GLY A 201 -53.77 -16.85 16.36
C GLY A 201 -52.43 -16.40 16.93
N ALA A 202 -52.14 -15.12 16.76
CA ALA A 202 -50.80 -14.60 16.96
C ALA A 202 -50.30 -14.67 18.42
N GLY A 203 -49.14 -15.30 18.61
CA GLY A 203 -48.28 -15.15 19.79
C GLY A 203 -47.03 -14.34 19.48
N THR A 204 -45.84 -14.93 19.61
CA THR A 204 -44.53 -14.26 19.43
C THR A 204 -43.69 -14.84 18.29
N LEU A 205 -42.87 -14.00 17.66
CA LEU A 205 -41.76 -14.41 16.80
C LEU A 205 -40.49 -13.77 17.35
N THR A 206 -39.50 -14.58 17.72
CA THR A 206 -38.24 -14.12 18.30
C THR A 206 -37.05 -14.70 17.55
N TYR A 207 -35.94 -13.96 17.56
CA TYR A 207 -34.69 -14.36 16.93
C TYR A 207 -33.60 -14.51 17.98
N ALA A 208 -32.77 -15.54 17.83
CA ALA A 208 -31.63 -15.78 18.70
C ALA A 208 -30.42 -16.23 17.89
N LEU A 209 -29.24 -15.73 18.26
CA LEU A 209 -27.97 -16.23 17.72
C LEU A 209 -27.50 -17.45 18.51
N GLY A 210 -26.99 -18.44 17.78
CA GLY A 210 -26.26 -19.59 18.30
C GLY A 210 -24.82 -19.56 17.81
N VAL A 211 -23.93 -20.24 18.54
CA VAL A 211 -22.51 -20.31 18.19
C VAL A 211 -21.91 -21.66 18.57
N VAL A 212 -21.01 -22.15 17.74
CA VAL A 212 -20.08 -23.24 18.10
C VAL A 212 -18.86 -22.59 18.72
N ALA A 213 -18.76 -22.64 20.05
CA ALA A 213 -17.64 -22.03 20.77
C ALA A 213 -16.30 -22.68 20.37
N GLY A 214 -15.28 -21.87 20.13
CA GLY A 214 -13.98 -22.33 19.64
C GLY A 214 -13.46 -21.49 18.47
N ALA A 215 -12.53 -22.04 17.69
CA ALA A 215 -11.88 -21.29 16.62
C ALA A 215 -12.87 -20.83 15.53
N SER A 216 -12.79 -19.55 15.15
CA SER A 216 -13.53 -18.99 14.01
C SER A 216 -12.90 -19.37 12.66
N GLY A 217 -11.59 -19.66 12.66
CA GLY A 217 -10.77 -19.75 11.45
C GLY A 217 -10.07 -18.44 11.07
N LEU A 218 -10.39 -17.33 11.73
CA LEU A 218 -9.75 -16.03 11.55
C LEU A 218 -8.56 -15.88 12.50
N THR A 219 -7.62 -15.02 12.11
CA THR A 219 -6.45 -14.63 12.92
C THR A 219 -6.44 -13.11 13.03
N ASP A 220 -6.20 -12.57 14.22
CA ASP A 220 -6.07 -11.12 14.42
C ASP A 220 -4.71 -10.65 13.93
N THR A 221 -4.68 -9.72 12.97
CA THR A 221 -3.42 -9.36 12.28
C THR A 221 -2.42 -8.68 13.21
N ALA A 222 -2.90 -7.84 14.13
CA ALA A 222 -2.03 -7.09 15.03
C ALA A 222 -1.35 -7.94 16.12
N SER A 223 -1.99 -9.02 16.59
CA SER A 223 -1.42 -9.91 17.62
C SER A 223 -0.88 -11.24 17.07
N GLY A 224 -1.31 -11.64 15.87
CA GLY A 224 -1.04 -12.98 15.30
C GLY A 224 -1.78 -14.11 16.04
N GLU A 225 -2.73 -13.78 16.92
CA GLU A 225 -3.50 -14.78 17.67
C GLU A 225 -4.72 -15.26 16.88
N ALA A 226 -5.04 -16.55 17.00
CA ALA A 226 -6.31 -17.09 16.51
C ALA A 226 -7.50 -16.40 17.18
N VAL A 227 -8.59 -16.23 16.44
CA VAL A 227 -9.84 -15.66 16.95
C VAL A 227 -10.80 -16.79 17.35
N ASN A 228 -11.28 -16.75 18.59
CA ASN A 228 -12.24 -17.71 19.12
C ASN A 228 -13.62 -17.08 19.27
N LEU A 229 -14.63 -17.81 18.82
CA LEU A 229 -16.04 -17.49 18.97
C LEU A 229 -16.55 -17.86 20.36
N SER A 230 -17.39 -17.00 20.91
CA SER A 230 -18.15 -17.25 22.13
C SER A 230 -19.49 -16.49 22.09
N LEU A 231 -20.43 -16.88 22.97
CA LEU A 231 -21.69 -16.16 23.15
C LEU A 231 -21.63 -15.37 24.47
N ASN A 232 -21.73 -14.05 24.38
CA ASN A 232 -21.80 -13.14 25.52
C ASN A 232 -23.21 -12.56 25.63
N GLY A 233 -24.06 -13.22 26.41
CA GLY A 233 -25.50 -12.91 26.45
C GLY A 233 -26.18 -13.31 25.14
N THR A 234 -26.59 -12.33 24.33
CA THR A 234 -27.23 -12.52 23.01
C THR A 234 -26.33 -12.13 21.84
N VAL A 235 -25.09 -11.72 22.12
CA VAL A 235 -24.11 -11.27 21.11
C VAL A 235 -23.06 -12.35 20.94
N VAL A 236 -22.78 -12.70 19.68
CA VAL A 236 -21.63 -13.55 19.34
C VAL A 236 -20.40 -12.66 19.28
N GLU A 237 -19.33 -13.05 19.95
CA GLU A 237 -18.07 -12.31 19.98
C GLU A 237 -16.95 -13.19 19.43
N GLY A 238 -16.15 -12.64 18.51
CA GLY A 238 -14.85 -13.17 18.13
C GLY A 238 -13.76 -12.47 18.94
N ARG A 239 -13.04 -13.21 19.78
CA ARG A 239 -11.96 -12.68 20.63
C ARG A 239 -10.63 -13.37 20.40
N THR A 240 -9.52 -12.65 20.53
CA THR A 240 -8.19 -13.27 20.44
C THR A 240 -8.01 -14.33 21.51
N ALA A 241 -7.41 -15.48 21.13
CA ALA A 241 -7.41 -16.69 21.94
C ALA A 241 -6.70 -16.56 23.29
N THR A 242 -5.70 -15.68 23.40
CA THR A 242 -4.90 -15.52 24.63
C THR A 242 -5.08 -14.12 25.23
N GLY A 243 -5.05 -13.09 24.40
CA GLY A 243 -5.22 -11.69 24.81
C GLY A 243 -6.66 -11.30 25.18
N ASN A 244 -7.66 -12.10 24.79
CA ASN A 244 -9.08 -11.85 25.01
C ASN A 244 -9.57 -10.50 24.46
N LEU A 245 -8.89 -9.96 23.46
CA LEU A 245 -9.25 -8.71 22.80
C LEU A 245 -10.42 -8.96 21.83
N LEU A 246 -11.39 -8.05 21.79
CA LEU A 246 -12.54 -8.17 20.88
C LEU A 246 -12.12 -7.81 19.46
N VAL A 247 -12.32 -8.73 18.51
CA VAL A 247 -11.99 -8.57 17.09
C VAL A 247 -13.23 -8.20 16.29
N PHE A 248 -14.35 -8.91 16.52
CA PHE A 248 -15.63 -8.58 15.92
C PHE A 248 -16.79 -9.04 16.80
N SER A 249 -17.98 -8.51 16.54
CA SER A 249 -19.22 -8.94 17.20
C SER A 249 -20.38 -9.08 16.22
N VAL A 250 -21.32 -9.98 16.54
CA VAL A 250 -22.54 -10.20 15.78
C VAL A 250 -23.73 -10.13 16.73
N GLY A 251 -24.65 -9.20 16.45
CA GLY A 251 -25.87 -9.01 17.21
C GLY A 251 -27.11 -9.25 16.35
N VAL A 252 -28.23 -9.61 16.97
CA VAL A 252 -29.54 -9.67 16.32
C VAL A 252 -30.56 -8.82 17.07
N ALA A 253 -31.30 -8.00 16.33
CA ALA A 253 -32.40 -7.20 16.84
C ALA A 253 -33.73 -7.98 16.84
N ALA A 254 -34.73 -7.47 17.56
CA ALA A 254 -36.03 -8.13 17.70
C ALA A 254 -36.79 -8.30 16.38
N ASP A 255 -36.47 -7.50 15.36
CA ASP A 255 -37.05 -7.56 14.02
C ASP A 255 -36.34 -8.54 13.08
N GLY A 256 -35.31 -9.26 13.57
CA GLY A 256 -34.50 -10.18 12.77
C GLY A 256 -33.39 -9.50 11.97
N SER A 257 -33.09 -8.23 12.24
CA SER A 257 -31.90 -7.55 11.67
C SER A 257 -30.64 -8.02 12.39
N VAL A 258 -29.68 -8.54 11.64
CA VAL A 258 -28.36 -8.97 12.13
C VAL A 258 -27.35 -7.88 11.80
N THR A 259 -26.48 -7.56 12.76
CA THR A 259 -25.41 -6.58 12.63
C THR A 259 -24.06 -7.26 12.85
N LEU A 260 -23.12 -7.07 11.92
CA LEU A 260 -21.70 -7.41 12.04
C LEU A 260 -20.90 -6.12 12.28
N ASP A 261 -20.06 -6.14 13.30
CA ASP A 261 -19.17 -5.04 13.71
C ASP A 261 -17.75 -5.59 13.84
N GLN A 262 -16.79 -5.02 13.12
CA GLN A 262 -15.38 -5.40 13.16
C GLN A 262 -14.56 -4.31 13.83
N LEU A 263 -13.80 -4.67 14.86
CA LEU A 263 -13.03 -3.73 15.66
C LEU A 263 -11.53 -3.84 15.41
N ARG A 264 -11.08 -4.93 14.79
CA ARG A 264 -9.67 -5.23 14.53
C ARG A 264 -9.53 -5.97 13.19
N ALA A 265 -8.47 -5.65 12.47
CA ALA A 265 -8.08 -6.31 11.21
C ALA A 265 -7.86 -7.81 11.41
N VAL A 266 -8.23 -8.60 10.42
CA VAL A 266 -7.99 -10.04 10.38
C VAL A 266 -7.07 -10.39 9.21
N VAL A 267 -6.30 -11.46 9.34
CA VAL A 267 -5.36 -11.90 8.30
C VAL A 267 -6.14 -12.38 7.09
N HIS A 268 -5.81 -11.84 5.92
CA HIS A 268 -6.34 -12.32 4.66
C HIS A 268 -5.37 -13.29 3.96
N PRO A 269 -5.86 -14.36 3.32
CA PRO A 269 -4.99 -15.40 2.80
C PRO A 269 -4.37 -15.09 1.43
N ASN A 270 -4.91 -14.13 0.66
CA ASN A 270 -4.47 -13.88 -0.72
C ASN A 270 -3.61 -12.61 -0.86
N THR A 271 -2.34 -12.73 -0.47
CA THR A 271 -1.27 -11.71 -0.63
C THR A 271 -1.04 -11.13 -2.05
N SER A 272 -1.76 -11.61 -3.06
CA SER A 272 -1.71 -11.08 -4.43
C SER A 272 -2.90 -10.16 -4.77
N ASN A 273 -3.86 -10.05 -3.85
CA ASN A 273 -5.02 -9.18 -3.99
C ASN A 273 -5.25 -8.40 -2.68
N PRO A 274 -4.68 -7.19 -2.58
CA PRO A 274 -4.79 -6.29 -1.41
C PRO A 274 -6.20 -5.78 -1.02
N ASP A 275 -7.27 -6.33 -1.60
CA ASP A 275 -8.68 -6.06 -1.28
C ASP A 275 -9.42 -7.39 -1.46
N ASP A 276 -8.86 -8.48 -0.94
CA ASP A 276 -9.56 -9.76 -0.89
C ASP A 276 -10.55 -9.78 0.29
N SER A 277 -11.10 -10.95 0.54
CA SER A 277 -12.11 -11.08 1.58
C SER A 277 -12.04 -12.45 2.21
N THR A 278 -12.28 -12.49 3.51
CA THR A 278 -12.36 -13.71 4.30
C THR A 278 -13.67 -13.81 5.07
N SER A 279 -13.96 -15.01 5.58
CA SER A 279 -15.14 -15.31 6.40
C SER A 279 -14.82 -16.41 7.40
N LEU A 280 -15.78 -16.78 8.25
CA LEU A 280 -15.57 -17.89 9.19
C LEU A 280 -15.35 -19.20 8.43
N THR A 281 -14.50 -20.10 8.95
CA THR A 281 -14.11 -21.33 8.24
C THR A 281 -15.27 -22.30 7.96
N SER A 282 -16.40 -22.14 8.62
CA SER A 282 -17.57 -22.98 8.42
C SER A 282 -18.85 -22.19 8.72
N ASP A 283 -19.85 -22.42 7.89
CA ASP A 283 -21.08 -21.65 7.91
C ASP A 283 -21.92 -21.88 9.18
N ASN A 284 -21.87 -23.10 9.72
CA ASN A 284 -22.59 -23.48 10.93
C ASN A 284 -21.91 -23.04 12.24
N LEU A 285 -20.82 -22.26 12.18
CA LEU A 285 -20.17 -21.72 13.38
C LEU A 285 -21.02 -20.65 14.07
N VAL A 286 -21.82 -19.91 13.31
CA VAL A 286 -22.81 -18.96 13.81
C VAL A 286 -24.16 -19.29 13.18
N THR A 287 -25.20 -19.37 13.99
CA THR A 287 -26.55 -19.71 13.54
C THR A 287 -27.54 -18.63 13.95
N LEU A 288 -28.57 -18.40 13.13
CA LEU A 288 -29.72 -17.58 13.47
C LEU A 288 -30.96 -18.48 13.59
N THR A 289 -31.51 -18.59 14.79
CA THR A 289 -32.73 -19.36 15.04
C THR A 289 -33.92 -18.43 15.23
N ALA A 290 -34.97 -18.64 14.44
CA ALA A 290 -36.26 -18.02 14.65
C ALA A 290 -37.18 -19.00 15.39
N ILE A 291 -37.87 -18.51 16.41
CA ILE A 291 -38.81 -19.29 17.24
C ILE A 291 -40.17 -18.60 17.13
N LYS A 292 -41.17 -19.37 16.70
CA LYS A 292 -42.56 -18.95 16.57
C LYS A 292 -43.37 -19.65 17.65
N THR A 293 -44.09 -18.89 18.45
CA THR A 293 -45.00 -19.39 19.50
C THR A 293 -46.38 -18.80 19.25
N ASP A 294 -47.43 -19.59 19.23
CA ASP A 294 -48.80 -19.11 19.07
C ASP A 294 -49.43 -18.69 20.42
N ARG A 295 -50.75 -18.70 20.49
CA ARG A 295 -51.50 -18.10 21.60
C ARG A 295 -51.70 -19.05 22.78
N ASP A 296 -51.79 -20.35 22.55
CA ASP A 296 -51.98 -21.33 23.61
C ASP A 296 -50.65 -21.93 24.10
N GLY A 297 -49.57 -21.70 23.34
CA GLY A 297 -48.20 -21.82 23.80
C GLY A 297 -47.35 -22.81 23.00
N ASP A 298 -47.92 -23.43 21.98
CA ASP A 298 -47.20 -24.28 21.06
C ASP A 298 -46.10 -23.51 20.35
N SER A 299 -44.98 -24.19 20.06
CA SER A 299 -43.79 -23.54 19.50
C SER A 299 -43.12 -24.36 18.41
N ALA A 300 -42.70 -23.66 17.35
CA ALA A 300 -41.90 -24.21 16.26
C ALA A 300 -40.66 -23.33 16.03
N LEU A 301 -39.57 -23.94 15.56
CA LEU A 301 -38.33 -23.23 15.28
C LEU A 301 -37.73 -23.61 13.94
N ALA A 302 -36.96 -22.70 13.37
CA ALA A 302 -36.12 -22.94 12.20
C ALA A 302 -34.78 -22.22 12.39
N THR A 303 -33.70 -22.79 11.86
CA THR A 303 -32.34 -22.30 12.05
C THR A 303 -31.64 -22.13 10.71
N LEU A 304 -31.02 -20.97 10.52
CA LEU A 304 -30.08 -20.68 9.43
C LEU A 304 -28.65 -20.77 9.97
N ASN A 305 -27.74 -21.24 9.15
CA ASN A 305 -26.31 -21.07 9.37
C ASN A 305 -25.93 -19.77 8.67
N ILE A 306 -25.17 -18.90 9.33
CA ILE A 306 -24.84 -17.57 8.79
C ILE A 306 -23.35 -17.24 8.91
N GLY A 307 -22.53 -18.21 9.29
CA GLY A 307 -21.12 -18.00 9.59
C GLY A 307 -20.30 -17.53 8.39
N GLN A 308 -20.61 -18.03 7.18
CA GLN A 308 -19.94 -17.58 5.95
C GLN A 308 -20.61 -16.35 5.32
N ASN A 309 -21.76 -15.92 5.84
CA ASN A 309 -22.40 -14.67 5.47
C ASN A 309 -21.74 -13.45 6.14
N LEU A 310 -20.83 -13.68 7.10
CA LEU A 310 -20.02 -12.67 7.75
C LEU A 310 -18.71 -12.50 6.99
N VAL A 311 -18.62 -11.44 6.19
CA VAL A 311 -17.49 -11.19 5.28
C VAL A 311 -16.69 -9.99 5.77
N PHE A 312 -15.38 -10.18 5.87
CA PHE A 312 -14.40 -9.16 6.21
C PHE A 312 -13.62 -8.86 4.93
N ARG A 313 -13.59 -7.59 4.50
CA ARG A 313 -12.78 -7.13 3.38
C ARG A 313 -11.49 -6.51 3.88
N ASP A 314 -10.42 -6.82 3.17
CA ASP A 314 -9.09 -6.31 3.47
C ASP A 314 -8.94 -4.82 3.14
N ASP A 315 -8.04 -4.16 3.85
CA ASP A 315 -7.53 -2.83 3.55
C ASP A 315 -6.03 -2.92 3.32
N GLY A 316 -5.65 -3.35 2.12
CA GLY A 316 -4.26 -3.60 1.81
C GLY A 316 -3.43 -2.33 1.59
N PRO A 317 -2.12 -2.49 1.30
CA PRO A 317 -1.21 -1.38 1.31
C PRO A 317 -1.35 -0.53 0.04
N ALA A 318 -0.96 0.73 0.12
CA ALA A 318 -0.81 1.63 -1.02
C ALA A 318 0.56 2.30 -0.99
N LEU A 319 1.22 2.40 -2.14
CA LEU A 319 2.55 2.98 -2.27
C LEU A 319 2.67 3.82 -3.53
N THR A 320 3.15 5.05 -3.38
CA THR A 320 3.42 5.96 -4.50
C THR A 320 4.75 6.67 -4.32
N PHE A 321 5.64 6.56 -5.29
CA PHE A 321 6.84 7.38 -5.42
C PHE A 321 6.71 8.33 -6.62
N GLY A 322 7.16 9.57 -6.43
CA GLY A 322 7.43 10.52 -7.51
C GLY A 322 8.85 10.36 -8.05
N ASN A 323 9.13 10.92 -9.23
CA ASN A 323 10.49 10.94 -9.76
C ASN A 323 11.29 12.10 -9.16
N LEU A 324 12.61 11.94 -9.20
CA LEU A 324 13.58 12.99 -8.91
C LEU A 324 14.24 13.40 -10.21
N ILE A 325 14.19 14.69 -10.51
CA ILE A 325 14.85 15.29 -11.67
C ILE A 325 15.85 16.29 -11.11
N GLY A 326 17.15 16.13 -11.33
CA GLY A 326 18.14 17.01 -10.72
C GLY A 326 19.44 17.08 -11.49
N THR A 327 20.48 17.62 -10.87
CA THR A 327 21.73 18.01 -11.56
C THR A 327 22.90 17.05 -11.32
N GLY A 328 22.69 15.97 -10.56
CA GLY A 328 23.77 15.03 -10.22
C GLY A 328 24.87 15.64 -9.34
N SER A 329 24.56 16.70 -8.59
CA SER A 329 25.49 17.30 -7.65
C SER A 329 25.66 16.47 -6.38
N VAL A 330 26.70 16.79 -5.61
CA VAL A 330 26.98 16.17 -4.29
C VAL A 330 26.05 16.65 -3.19
N LEU A 331 25.17 17.61 -3.47
CA LEU A 331 24.11 17.96 -2.55
C LEU A 331 23.01 16.89 -2.61
N ALA A 332 22.45 16.56 -1.45
CA ALA A 332 21.35 15.62 -1.38
C ALA A 332 20.14 16.16 -2.16
N GLN A 333 19.74 15.43 -3.20
CA GLN A 333 18.61 15.76 -4.06
C GLN A 333 17.35 15.10 -3.50
N SER A 334 16.23 15.80 -3.50
CA SER A 334 15.00 15.34 -2.86
C SER A 334 13.91 14.95 -3.86
N GLY A 335 13.15 13.91 -3.54
CA GLY A 335 11.88 13.55 -4.16
C GLY A 335 10.79 13.32 -3.11
N PHE A 336 9.59 12.94 -3.56
CA PHE A 336 8.43 12.74 -2.70
C PHE A 336 7.86 11.33 -2.85
N TRP A 337 7.34 10.80 -1.76
CA TRP A 337 6.69 9.51 -1.71
C TRP A 337 5.59 9.50 -0.65
N ASN A 338 4.70 8.52 -0.75
CA ASN A 338 3.64 8.31 0.23
C ASN A 338 3.35 6.81 0.35
N MET A 339 3.01 6.40 1.57
CA MET A 339 2.56 5.05 1.88
C MET A 339 1.30 5.05 2.73
N ALA A 340 0.46 4.05 2.53
CA ALA A 340 -0.56 3.61 3.47
C ALA A 340 -0.36 2.11 3.70
N THR A 341 -0.38 1.70 4.96
CA THR A 341 -0.08 0.32 5.36
C THR A 341 -1.34 -0.47 5.72
N GLY A 342 -2.52 0.00 5.30
CA GLY A 342 -3.76 -0.61 5.75
C GLY A 342 -4.08 -0.45 7.24
N ALA A 343 -5.21 -1.01 7.64
CA ALA A 343 -5.66 -1.11 9.03
C ALA A 343 -4.85 -2.14 9.85
N ASP A 344 -4.24 -3.11 9.18
CA ASP A 344 -3.41 -4.16 9.76
C ASP A 344 -2.00 -3.65 10.12
N GLY A 345 -1.53 -2.63 9.40
CA GLY A 345 -0.33 -1.84 9.64
C GLY A 345 0.94 -2.50 9.08
N LEU A 346 2.06 -1.78 9.13
CA LEU A 346 3.33 -2.21 8.53
C LEU A 346 3.80 -3.62 8.96
N GLY A 347 4.19 -4.44 7.97
CA GLY A 347 4.77 -5.76 8.15
C GLY A 347 6.24 -5.76 8.51
N ALA A 348 6.78 -6.96 8.76
CA ALA A 348 8.19 -7.13 9.11
C ALA A 348 9.15 -6.83 7.94
N ALA A 349 8.70 -7.00 6.70
CA ALA A 349 9.48 -6.65 5.51
C ALA A 349 9.52 -5.13 5.24
N GLY A 350 8.55 -4.38 5.77
CA GLY A 350 8.55 -2.92 5.69
C GLY A 350 8.51 -2.38 4.26
N LEU A 351 9.34 -1.37 4.00
CA LEU A 351 9.58 -0.79 2.69
C LEU A 351 10.93 -1.30 2.15
N ASP A 352 10.87 -2.03 1.03
CA ASP A 352 12.07 -2.40 0.27
C ASP A 352 12.21 -1.52 -0.97
N ILE A 353 13.42 -1.04 -1.25
CA ILE A 353 13.74 -0.26 -2.45
C ILE A 353 14.93 -0.91 -3.14
N SER A 354 14.77 -1.22 -4.42
CA SER A 354 15.79 -1.85 -5.24
C SER A 354 16.09 -1.06 -6.51
N LEU A 355 17.35 -1.09 -6.94
CA LEU A 355 17.75 -0.57 -8.25
C LEU A 355 17.32 -1.58 -9.33
N VAL A 356 16.52 -1.13 -10.29
CA VAL A 356 15.96 -1.98 -11.35
C VAL A 356 17.08 -2.64 -12.15
N ASN A 357 17.05 -3.97 -12.21
CA ASN A 357 18.05 -4.81 -12.90
C ASN A 357 19.50 -4.62 -12.42
N ASN A 358 19.73 -3.99 -11.26
CA ASN A 358 21.06 -3.63 -10.78
C ASN A 358 21.86 -2.81 -11.82
N GLN A 359 21.19 -1.90 -12.53
CA GLN A 359 21.75 -1.16 -13.66
C GLN A 359 21.28 0.30 -13.65
N PHE A 360 22.01 1.13 -14.37
CA PHE A 360 21.64 2.51 -14.67
C PHE A 360 22.06 2.87 -16.11
N THR A 361 21.48 3.94 -16.65
CA THR A 361 21.80 4.42 -18.00
C THR A 361 22.66 5.67 -17.92
N LEU A 362 23.76 5.65 -18.65
CA LEU A 362 24.59 6.81 -18.97
C LEU A 362 24.19 7.35 -20.34
N ILE A 363 23.91 8.64 -20.43
CA ILE A 363 23.71 9.35 -21.69
C ILE A 363 24.99 10.14 -21.98
N ARG A 364 25.53 10.01 -23.18
CA ARG A 364 26.75 10.71 -23.64
C ARG A 364 26.41 12.07 -24.29
N PRO A 365 27.37 12.99 -24.41
CA PRO A 365 27.21 14.26 -25.12
C PRO A 365 26.74 14.14 -26.58
N ASP A 366 26.96 12.99 -27.22
CA ASP A 366 26.46 12.69 -28.58
C ASP A 366 25.06 12.03 -28.58
N ASN A 367 24.38 12.04 -27.43
CA ASN A 367 23.10 11.40 -27.14
C ASN A 367 23.11 9.86 -27.26
N THR A 368 24.27 9.21 -27.43
CA THR A 368 24.33 7.76 -27.32
C THR A 368 24.23 7.32 -25.86
N THR A 369 23.77 6.09 -25.63
CA THR A 369 23.62 5.55 -24.27
C THR A 369 24.58 4.41 -24.00
N THR A 370 24.92 4.20 -22.73
CA THR A 370 25.65 3.04 -22.24
C THR A 370 25.10 2.62 -20.89
N THR A 371 25.17 1.32 -20.59
CA THR A 371 24.63 0.77 -19.35
C THR A 371 25.77 0.58 -18.35
N GLY A 372 25.61 1.16 -17.16
CA GLY A 372 26.45 0.87 -16.00
C GLY A 372 25.78 -0.15 -15.07
N THR A 373 26.54 -0.67 -14.12
CA THR A 373 26.04 -1.59 -13.09
C THR A 373 25.92 -0.88 -11.75
N GLY A 374 24.97 -1.27 -10.92
CA GLY A 374 24.75 -0.65 -9.63
C GLY A 374 24.27 -1.60 -8.55
N THR A 375 24.50 -1.21 -7.30
CA THR A 375 23.98 -1.88 -6.11
C THR A 375 23.11 -0.91 -5.31
N LEU A 376 22.20 -1.45 -4.51
CA LEU A 376 21.47 -0.74 -3.48
C LEU A 376 21.12 -1.76 -2.40
N ASN A 377 21.55 -1.51 -1.17
CA ASN A 377 21.31 -2.39 -0.03
C ASN A 377 20.73 -1.58 1.12
N GLU A 378 19.72 -2.12 1.77
CA GLU A 378 19.16 -1.56 2.99
C GLU A 378 20.20 -1.58 4.13
N LEU A 379 20.23 -0.50 4.91
CA LEU A 379 21.11 -0.31 6.06
C LEU A 379 20.31 -0.42 7.36
N ALA A 380 20.80 -1.20 8.31
CA ALA A 380 20.18 -1.29 9.63
C ALA A 380 20.65 -0.14 10.55
N PRO A 381 19.75 0.48 11.33
CA PRO A 381 18.31 0.21 11.42
C PRO A 381 17.51 0.88 10.29
N SER A 382 16.58 0.14 9.69
CA SER A 382 15.56 0.63 8.76
C SER A 382 14.22 -0.09 9.06
N PRO A 383 13.12 0.64 9.35
CA PRO A 383 13.11 2.08 9.63
C PRO A 383 13.90 2.41 10.92
N ASP A 384 14.51 3.59 10.97
CA ASP A 384 15.18 4.11 12.17
C ASP A 384 14.18 4.61 13.23
N ILE A 385 14.69 5.18 14.33
CA ILE A 385 13.85 5.71 15.43
C ILE A 385 12.92 6.86 14.99
N ASN A 386 13.22 7.53 13.88
CA ASN A 386 12.42 8.59 13.28
C ASN A 386 11.52 8.09 12.15
N GLY A 387 11.53 6.78 11.86
CA GLY A 387 10.74 6.16 10.80
C GLY A 387 11.39 6.23 9.41
N ALA A 388 12.66 6.62 9.29
CA ALA A 388 13.34 6.72 7.99
C ALA A 388 13.98 5.40 7.57
N TYR A 389 13.85 5.04 6.29
CA TYR A 389 14.50 3.87 5.68
C TYR A 389 15.77 4.30 4.96
N HIS A 390 16.87 3.62 5.26
CA HIS A 390 18.22 3.97 4.82
C HIS A 390 18.76 2.91 3.86
N PHE A 391 19.27 3.35 2.72
CA PHE A 391 19.88 2.49 1.72
C PHE A 391 21.21 3.07 1.28
N ALA A 392 22.18 2.20 0.96
CA ALA A 392 23.44 2.60 0.36
C ALA A 392 23.80 1.70 -0.83
N GLY A 393 24.41 2.31 -1.82
CA GLY A 393 24.70 1.68 -3.09
C GLY A 393 25.95 2.22 -3.74
N THR A 394 26.35 1.53 -4.80
CA THR A 394 27.49 1.91 -5.65
C THR A 394 27.04 1.90 -7.11
N LEU A 395 27.47 2.85 -7.92
CA LEU A 395 27.28 2.88 -9.37
C LEU A 395 28.64 2.72 -10.04
N THR A 396 28.79 1.74 -10.92
CA THR A 396 30.04 1.48 -11.66
C THR A 396 29.79 1.59 -13.16
N GLY A 397 30.50 2.51 -13.81
CA GLY A 397 30.26 2.83 -15.23
C GLY A 397 31.43 3.55 -15.89
N ASP A 398 31.28 3.77 -17.20
CA ASP A 398 32.19 4.53 -18.06
C ASP A 398 31.92 6.05 -17.90
N PHE A 399 32.21 6.58 -16.69
CA PHE A 399 31.96 7.99 -16.37
C PHE A 399 32.97 8.95 -17.05
N ASP A 400 34.08 8.41 -17.56
CA ASP A 400 35.10 9.15 -18.30
C ASP A 400 34.98 9.00 -19.83
N ASN A 401 33.92 8.37 -20.33
CA ASN A 401 33.63 8.18 -21.75
C ASN A 401 34.85 7.69 -22.55
N ASN A 402 35.61 6.78 -21.96
CA ASN A 402 36.81 6.24 -22.55
C ASN A 402 36.79 4.72 -22.42
N ALA A 403 36.38 4.05 -23.48
CA ALA A 403 36.32 2.58 -23.51
C ALA A 403 37.68 1.87 -23.29
N ALA A 404 38.80 2.59 -23.29
CA ALA A 404 40.13 2.03 -23.00
C ALA A 404 40.51 2.07 -21.51
N THR A 405 39.81 2.85 -20.68
CA THR A 405 39.99 2.90 -19.22
C THR A 405 39.02 1.96 -18.53
N ALA A 406 39.33 1.59 -17.29
CA ALA A 406 38.44 0.77 -16.49
C ALA A 406 37.32 1.64 -15.91
N ASN A 407 36.09 1.10 -15.91
CA ASN A 407 34.95 1.75 -15.26
C ASN A 407 35.27 2.16 -13.82
N THR A 408 34.82 3.35 -13.45
CA THR A 408 34.97 3.91 -12.10
C THR A 408 33.70 3.72 -11.29
N THR A 409 33.82 3.80 -9.96
CA THR A 409 32.72 3.56 -9.01
C THR A 409 32.41 4.84 -8.23
N VAL A 410 31.12 5.14 -8.10
CA VAL A 410 30.55 6.24 -7.29
C VAL A 410 29.67 5.65 -6.20
N ASP A 411 29.86 6.09 -4.96
CA ASP A 411 29.00 5.73 -3.83
C ASP A 411 27.81 6.68 -3.72
N TYR A 412 26.65 6.16 -3.36
CA TYR A 412 25.45 6.96 -3.11
C TYR A 412 24.61 6.37 -1.97
N THR A 413 23.80 7.22 -1.35
CA THR A 413 22.77 6.79 -0.40
C THR A 413 21.39 7.22 -0.86
N LEU A 414 20.39 6.44 -0.47
CA LEU A 414 18.98 6.77 -0.66
C LEU A 414 18.30 6.66 0.70
N THR A 415 17.64 7.73 1.13
CA THR A 415 16.91 7.75 2.42
C THR A 415 15.46 8.10 2.17
N ALA A 416 14.52 7.22 2.53
CA ALA A 416 13.08 7.51 2.49
C ALA A 416 12.61 7.95 3.88
N TYR A 417 12.29 9.22 4.04
CA TYR A 417 11.88 9.84 5.31
C TYR A 417 10.39 9.65 5.58
N ALA A 418 10.03 9.50 6.86
CA ALA A 418 8.65 9.37 7.32
C ALA A 418 7.76 10.59 7.03
N ASP A 419 8.33 11.73 6.65
CA ASP A 419 7.58 12.94 6.27
C ASP A 419 7.12 12.95 4.80
N GLY A 420 7.31 11.84 4.08
CA GLY A 420 6.92 11.70 2.67
C GLY A 420 7.94 12.25 1.68
N ARG A 421 9.18 12.53 2.12
CA ARG A 421 10.30 12.86 1.23
C ARG A 421 11.26 11.70 1.12
N TYR A 422 11.98 11.59 0.01
CA TYR A 422 13.18 10.77 -0.06
C TYR A 422 14.34 11.63 -0.55
N ALA A 423 15.56 11.31 -0.13
CA ALA A 423 16.78 11.96 -0.60
C ALA A 423 17.69 10.96 -1.29
N LEU A 424 18.25 11.37 -2.42
CA LEU A 424 19.36 10.72 -3.11
C LEU A 424 20.61 11.57 -2.89
N ASP A 425 21.58 11.04 -2.18
CA ASP A 425 22.83 11.73 -1.85
C ASP A 425 24.01 11.03 -2.54
N LEU A 426 24.65 11.76 -3.46
CA LEU A 426 25.85 11.30 -4.13
C LEU A 426 27.05 11.60 -3.23
N VAL A 427 27.58 10.57 -2.58
CA VAL A 427 28.77 10.69 -1.71
C VAL A 427 29.96 11.22 -2.50
N GLN A 428 30.03 10.86 -3.79
CA GLN A 428 31.00 11.35 -4.75
C GLN A 428 30.22 11.85 -5.97
N GLY A 429 30.45 13.09 -6.40
CA GLY A 429 29.81 13.61 -7.61
C GLY A 429 30.29 12.87 -8.86
N PHE A 430 29.52 12.92 -9.94
CA PHE A 430 29.98 12.39 -11.23
C PHE A 430 31.08 13.31 -11.79
N SER A 431 32.34 12.90 -11.66
CA SER A 431 33.47 13.61 -12.25
C SER A 431 34.40 12.65 -12.96
N SER A 432 35.02 13.11 -14.04
CA SER A 432 36.07 12.41 -14.75
C SER A 432 37.34 13.26 -14.74
N THR A 433 38.50 12.62 -14.83
CA THR A 433 39.78 13.30 -14.98
C THR A 433 40.34 13.06 -16.37
N ILE A 434 40.58 14.12 -17.14
CA ILE A 434 41.36 14.03 -18.38
C ILE A 434 42.83 14.15 -18.00
N VAL A 435 43.63 13.18 -18.43
CA VAL A 435 45.09 13.22 -18.24
C VAL A 435 45.75 13.36 -19.60
N LEU A 436 46.23 14.56 -19.91
CA LEU A 436 47.06 14.82 -21.08
C LEU A 436 48.53 14.56 -20.73
N SER A 437 49.33 14.12 -21.69
CA SER A 437 50.74 13.82 -21.48
C SER A 437 51.62 14.63 -22.42
N SER A 438 52.66 15.26 -21.88
CA SER A 438 53.65 15.97 -22.69
C SER A 438 54.37 15.05 -23.69
N ALA A 439 54.33 13.73 -23.50
CA ALA A 439 54.89 12.76 -24.43
C ALA A 439 54.12 12.67 -25.75
N ASP A 440 52.84 13.03 -25.75
CA ASP A 440 51.95 13.00 -26.91
C ASP A 440 51.99 14.32 -27.70
N GLY A 441 52.70 15.33 -27.16
CA GLY A 441 52.80 16.66 -27.75
C GLY A 441 53.94 16.82 -28.77
N SER A 442 53.82 17.87 -29.58
CA SER A 442 54.87 18.32 -30.49
C SER A 442 55.09 19.83 -30.34
N LEU A 443 56.35 20.26 -30.43
CA LEU A 443 56.68 21.68 -30.29
C LEU A 443 56.17 22.48 -31.50
N ALA A 444 55.62 23.67 -31.23
CA ALA A 444 55.29 24.64 -32.26
C ALA A 444 56.54 25.07 -33.06
N ALA A 445 56.31 25.58 -34.27
CA ALA A 445 57.39 26.07 -35.13
C ALA A 445 58.04 27.32 -34.52
N GLY A 446 59.34 27.23 -34.26
CA GLY A 446 60.13 28.23 -33.54
C GLY A 446 61.53 27.65 -33.30
N GLY A 447 62.53 28.50 -33.12
CA GLY A 447 63.92 28.06 -32.96
C GLY A 447 64.18 27.50 -31.56
N PRO A 448 65.46 27.34 -31.18
CA PRO A 448 65.79 27.30 -29.76
C PRO A 448 65.49 28.68 -29.16
N ASP A 449 64.36 28.78 -28.47
CA ASP A 449 63.83 30.00 -27.85
C ASP A 449 63.64 29.78 -26.34
N SER A 450 63.67 30.88 -25.56
CA SER A 450 63.45 30.88 -24.11
C SER A 450 61.99 30.62 -23.71
N VAL A 451 61.07 30.78 -24.65
CA VAL A 451 59.66 30.41 -24.53
C VAL A 451 59.34 29.43 -25.64
N ARG A 452 58.62 28.35 -25.35
CA ARG A 452 58.23 27.30 -26.31
C ARG A 452 56.83 26.81 -26.02
N THR A 453 55.98 26.73 -27.05
CA THR A 453 54.67 26.08 -26.97
C THR A 453 54.77 24.60 -27.35
N LEU A 454 54.25 23.73 -26.47
CA LEU A 454 53.97 22.33 -26.77
C LEU A 454 52.48 22.19 -27.16
N LEU A 455 52.23 21.59 -28.32
CA LEU A 455 50.88 21.30 -28.83
C LEU A 455 50.56 19.84 -28.59
N ILE A 456 49.60 19.53 -27.72
CA ILE A 456 49.11 18.17 -27.48
C ILE A 456 47.83 17.96 -28.29
N PRO A 457 47.79 17.01 -29.24
CA PRO A 457 46.59 16.75 -30.04
C PRO A 457 45.42 16.37 -29.16
N GLN A 458 44.25 16.98 -29.40
CA GLN A 458 43.03 16.53 -28.74
C GLN A 458 42.59 15.16 -29.27
N THR A 459 42.30 14.24 -28.37
CA THR A 459 41.46 13.09 -28.68
C THR A 459 40.07 13.30 -28.08
N SER A 460 39.12 13.64 -28.95
CA SER A 460 37.67 13.46 -28.77
C SER A 460 36.98 14.17 -27.58
N ASN A 461 37.44 15.35 -27.15
CA ASN A 461 36.69 16.21 -26.22
C ASN A 461 36.13 17.47 -26.93
N PRO A 462 34.80 17.62 -27.06
CA PRO A 462 34.16 18.79 -27.70
C PRO A 462 34.21 20.09 -26.87
N ALA A 463 34.70 20.08 -25.63
CA ALA A 463 34.74 21.24 -24.73
C ALA A 463 36.00 22.13 -24.84
N ILE A 464 37.01 21.75 -25.63
CA ILE A 464 38.20 22.60 -25.81
C ILE A 464 38.01 23.49 -27.06
N PRO A 465 38.23 24.82 -26.96
CA PRO A 465 37.96 25.75 -28.06
C PRO A 465 38.88 25.62 -29.28
N SER A 466 39.99 24.89 -29.14
CA SER A 466 41.08 24.75 -30.13
C SER A 466 41.27 23.29 -30.53
N THR A 467 41.93 23.04 -31.67
CA THR A 467 42.16 21.66 -32.18
C THR A 467 43.23 20.87 -31.40
N SER A 468 43.85 21.48 -30.39
CA SER A 468 44.96 20.93 -29.59
C SER A 468 45.14 21.74 -28.30
N GLU A 469 45.43 21.08 -27.17
CA GLU A 469 45.85 21.78 -25.94
C GLU A 469 47.21 22.44 -26.16
N GLU A 470 47.32 23.74 -25.91
CA GLU A 470 48.58 24.48 -25.96
C GLU A 470 49.18 24.64 -24.56
N ILE A 471 50.47 24.32 -24.41
CA ILE A 471 51.19 24.48 -23.14
C ILE A 471 52.44 25.32 -23.38
N VAL A 472 52.45 26.53 -22.83
CA VAL A 472 53.56 27.47 -22.96
C VAL A 472 54.56 27.21 -21.84
N PHE A 473 55.76 26.80 -22.24
CA PHE A 473 56.91 26.67 -21.35
C PHE A 473 57.81 27.89 -21.49
N PHE A 474 58.27 28.47 -20.39
CA PHE A 474 59.33 29.49 -20.45
C PHE A 474 60.40 29.30 -19.38
N SER A 475 61.64 29.59 -19.75
CA SER A 475 62.79 29.55 -18.85
C SER A 475 62.68 30.74 -17.89
N ALA A 476 62.37 30.46 -16.64
CA ALA A 476 62.24 31.47 -15.60
C ALA A 476 63.60 31.67 -14.92
N LYS A 477 63.96 32.91 -14.60
CA LYS A 477 65.10 33.14 -13.70
C LYS A 477 64.74 32.61 -12.32
N ALA A 478 65.59 31.76 -11.73
CA ALA A 478 65.32 31.15 -10.42
C ALA A 478 65.09 32.16 -9.28
N LEU A 479 65.62 33.39 -9.40
CA LEU A 479 65.42 34.49 -8.44
C LEU A 479 64.39 35.55 -8.87
N ALA A 480 63.63 35.32 -9.95
CA ALA A 480 62.55 36.23 -10.35
C ALA A 480 61.50 36.37 -9.23
N SER A 481 60.93 37.57 -9.09
CA SER A 481 59.88 37.76 -8.09
C SER A 481 58.61 37.01 -8.52
N THR A 482 57.82 36.58 -7.54
CA THR A 482 56.60 35.80 -7.79
C THR A 482 55.55 36.61 -8.54
N ALA A 483 55.50 37.92 -8.30
CA ALA A 483 54.62 38.83 -9.04
C ALA A 483 55.04 39.02 -10.50
N ASP A 484 56.35 39.02 -10.78
CA ASP A 484 56.84 39.12 -12.16
C ASP A 484 56.54 37.84 -12.95
N ILE A 485 56.70 36.67 -12.32
CA ILE A 485 56.33 35.38 -12.92
C ILE A 485 54.82 35.31 -13.17
N LEU A 486 53.99 35.70 -12.21
CA LEU A 486 52.54 35.76 -12.37
C LEU A 486 52.12 36.70 -13.52
N THR A 487 52.85 37.81 -13.74
CA THR A 487 52.62 38.69 -14.90
C THR A 487 52.87 37.97 -16.24
N GLY A 488 53.82 37.04 -16.27
CA GLY A 488 54.11 36.22 -17.44
C GLY A 488 53.18 35.02 -17.63
N ILE A 489 52.51 34.59 -16.57
CA ILE A 489 51.49 33.52 -16.60
C ILE A 489 50.15 34.09 -17.09
N GLY A 490 49.76 35.29 -16.68
CA GLY A 490 48.38 35.75 -16.88
C GLY A 490 47.52 35.47 -15.64
N LEU A 491 46.21 35.67 -15.75
CA LEU A 491 45.25 35.37 -14.68
C LEU A 491 44.14 34.51 -15.27
N GLY A 492 44.19 33.20 -15.01
CA GLY A 492 43.25 32.24 -15.57
C GLY A 492 43.34 32.16 -17.10
N ALA A 493 42.35 31.52 -17.72
CA ALA A 493 42.27 31.44 -19.17
C ALA A 493 41.62 32.71 -19.80
N PRO A 494 42.10 33.21 -20.96
CA PRO A 494 43.17 32.64 -21.78
C PRO A 494 44.58 33.15 -21.40
N ASP A 495 45.56 32.26 -21.51
CA ASP A 495 46.96 32.52 -21.21
C ASP A 495 47.74 33.28 -22.31
N PRO A 496 48.85 33.97 -21.96
CA PRO A 496 49.77 34.56 -22.92
C PRO A 496 50.40 33.50 -23.83
N THR A 497 50.34 33.77 -25.14
CA THR A 497 50.98 32.92 -26.15
C THR A 497 52.52 33.04 -26.14
N GLU A 498 53.23 32.08 -26.75
CA GLU A 498 54.69 32.16 -26.94
C GLU A 498 55.12 33.50 -27.55
N ALA A 499 54.37 34.00 -28.55
CA ALA A 499 54.67 35.29 -29.19
C ALA A 499 54.51 36.50 -28.26
N ALA A 500 53.65 36.41 -27.23
CA ALA A 500 53.46 37.48 -26.26
C ALA A 500 54.61 37.56 -25.24
N LEU A 501 55.24 36.43 -24.93
CA LEU A 501 56.33 36.34 -23.94
C LEU A 501 57.73 36.41 -24.58
N GLN A 502 57.90 35.90 -25.81
CA GLN A 502 59.17 35.89 -26.54
C GLN A 502 59.46 37.25 -27.21
N THR A 503 59.56 38.32 -26.40
CA THR A 503 59.79 39.70 -26.88
C THR A 503 61.27 40.07 -26.98
N ASN A 504 61.58 41.19 -27.66
CA ASN A 504 62.93 41.77 -27.70
C ASN A 504 62.91 43.25 -27.25
N PRO A 505 63.44 43.60 -26.06
CA PRO A 505 64.12 42.72 -25.11
C PRO A 505 63.15 41.73 -24.43
N LEU A 506 63.68 40.59 -23.96
CA LEU A 506 62.90 39.62 -23.18
C LEU A 506 62.43 40.24 -21.86
N PRO A 507 61.26 39.82 -21.33
CA PRO A 507 60.82 40.19 -20.00
C PRO A 507 61.89 39.85 -18.94
N SER A 508 62.05 40.70 -17.93
CA SER A 508 63.17 40.59 -16.98
C SER A 508 63.17 39.30 -16.15
N TYR A 509 62.03 38.62 -16.03
CA TYR A 509 61.87 37.36 -15.33
C TYR A 509 62.16 36.13 -16.19
N ILE A 510 62.29 36.27 -17.52
CA ILE A 510 62.66 35.18 -18.44
C ILE A 510 64.19 35.10 -18.55
N ASP A 511 64.73 33.90 -18.42
CA ASP A 511 66.13 33.60 -18.65
C ASP A 511 66.39 33.42 -20.16
N PRO A 512 67.41 34.09 -20.75
CA PRO A 512 67.71 33.96 -22.19
C PRO A 512 68.15 32.57 -22.66
N ALA A 513 68.40 31.62 -21.76
CA ALA A 513 68.66 30.23 -22.12
C ALA A 513 67.45 29.62 -22.86
N ALA A 514 67.72 28.68 -23.78
CA ALA A 514 66.68 28.05 -24.58
C ALA A 514 65.90 27.00 -23.75
N MET A 515 64.57 27.02 -23.84
CA MET A 515 63.73 25.97 -23.30
C MET A 515 63.76 24.73 -24.17
N ASN A 516 64.00 23.57 -23.55
CA ASN A 516 63.94 22.27 -24.21
C ASN A 516 62.75 21.49 -23.65
N VAL A 517 61.89 21.01 -24.53
CA VAL A 517 60.72 20.20 -24.16
C VAL A 517 60.67 18.98 -25.08
N SER A 518 61.01 17.81 -24.55
CA SER A 518 60.98 16.57 -25.31
C SER A 518 60.88 15.35 -24.40
N THR A 519 60.56 14.19 -24.96
CA THR A 519 60.64 12.90 -24.25
C THR A 519 62.07 12.50 -23.87
N SER A 520 63.09 13.16 -24.46
CA SER A 520 64.48 13.01 -24.03
C SER A 520 64.81 13.82 -22.78
N GLY A 521 63.89 14.65 -22.30
CA GLY A 521 64.00 15.48 -21.12
C GLY A 521 63.48 16.90 -21.36
N ILE A 522 62.93 17.50 -20.30
CA ILE A 522 62.48 18.89 -20.22
C ILE A 522 63.45 19.64 -19.29
N GLY A 523 64.00 20.77 -19.75
CA GLY A 523 65.02 21.52 -19.03
C GLY A 523 65.39 22.84 -19.69
N VAL A 524 66.32 23.58 -19.06
CA VAL A 524 66.81 24.88 -19.53
C VAL A 524 68.18 24.67 -20.18
N ALA A 525 68.43 25.31 -21.33
CA ALA A 525 69.60 25.14 -22.20
C ALA A 525 69.84 23.73 -22.80
N ASN A 526 69.40 22.66 -22.13
CA ASN A 526 69.55 21.27 -22.56
C ASN A 526 68.37 20.39 -22.03
N ASN A 527 68.43 19.07 -22.26
CA ASN A 527 67.38 18.10 -21.87
C ASN A 527 67.55 17.54 -20.44
N VAL A 528 68.35 18.19 -19.60
CA VAL A 528 68.51 17.89 -18.17
C VAL A 528 68.14 19.19 -17.43
N PHE A 529 67.56 19.06 -16.25
CA PHE A 529 67.16 20.17 -15.40
C PHE A 529 68.13 20.25 -14.22
N GLN A 530 68.91 21.32 -14.16
CA GLN A 530 70.10 21.39 -13.30
C GLN A 530 70.02 22.44 -12.20
N GLY A 531 70.49 22.07 -11.01
CA GLY A 531 70.82 22.98 -9.92
C GLY A 531 72.32 23.23 -9.81
N ASP A 532 72.71 24.26 -9.08
CA ASP A 532 74.12 24.63 -8.88
C ASP A 532 74.84 23.81 -7.78
N ASN A 533 74.11 22.86 -7.18
CA ASN A 533 74.53 22.00 -6.07
C ASN A 533 74.76 22.74 -4.72
N LEU A 534 74.21 23.96 -4.56
CA LEU A 534 74.20 24.70 -3.31
C LEU A 534 72.84 24.58 -2.60
N ALA A 535 72.86 24.56 -1.27
CA ALA A 535 71.65 24.34 -0.46
C ALA A 535 70.60 25.47 -0.53
N ALA A 536 70.90 26.59 -1.17
CA ALA A 536 70.00 27.73 -1.28
C ALA A 536 69.88 28.13 -2.75
N ILE A 537 68.65 28.38 -3.20
CA ILE A 537 68.40 28.76 -4.58
C ILE A 537 69.17 30.04 -4.92
N SER A 538 69.91 29.99 -6.03
CA SER A 538 70.80 31.02 -6.53
C SER A 538 70.42 31.42 -7.96
N ALA A 539 71.13 32.39 -8.54
CA ALA A 539 70.93 32.81 -9.91
C ALA A 539 71.47 31.81 -10.95
N ALA A 540 72.25 30.81 -10.52
CA ALA A 540 72.80 29.77 -11.39
C ALA A 540 71.89 28.55 -11.51
N ASP A 541 70.87 28.44 -10.67
CA ASP A 541 69.88 27.36 -10.72
C ASP A 541 68.93 27.52 -11.89
N GLU A 542 68.52 26.39 -12.45
CA GLU A 542 67.51 26.38 -13.49
C GLU A 542 66.10 26.45 -12.91
N SER A 543 65.26 27.23 -13.57
CA SER A 543 63.83 27.25 -13.30
C SER A 543 63.07 27.42 -14.61
N PHE A 544 61.89 26.81 -14.68
CA PHE A 544 60.98 27.05 -15.78
C PHE A 544 59.54 27.01 -15.30
N VAL A 545 58.67 27.66 -16.07
CA VAL A 545 57.23 27.68 -15.84
C VAL A 545 56.54 26.84 -16.89
N ILE A 546 55.50 26.16 -16.46
CA ILE A 546 54.63 25.30 -17.23
C ILE A 546 53.25 25.96 -17.20
N ASN A 547 52.84 26.57 -18.32
CA ASN A 547 51.59 27.33 -18.42
C ASN A 547 50.63 26.69 -19.45
N PRO A 548 49.82 25.70 -19.04
CA PRO A 548 48.78 25.10 -19.89
C PRO A 548 47.63 26.08 -20.17
N GLU A 549 47.02 26.00 -21.36
CA GLU A 549 45.82 26.79 -21.72
C GLU A 549 44.60 26.41 -20.86
N SER A 550 44.51 25.13 -20.45
CA SER A 550 43.45 24.64 -19.59
C SER A 550 43.86 24.62 -18.11
N LEU A 551 42.93 25.00 -17.24
CA LEU A 551 43.08 24.89 -15.79
C LEU A 551 43.16 23.42 -15.32
N LEU A 552 44.02 23.15 -14.35
CA LEU A 552 44.31 21.79 -13.88
C LEU A 552 43.85 21.55 -12.44
N THR A 553 43.50 20.30 -12.12
CA THR A 553 43.40 19.84 -10.73
C THR A 553 44.73 19.28 -10.21
N GLY A 554 45.59 18.85 -11.10
CA GLY A 554 46.93 18.40 -10.76
C GLY A 554 47.88 18.29 -11.95
N MET A 555 49.16 18.15 -11.65
CA MET A 555 50.22 17.92 -12.61
C MET A 555 51.15 16.85 -12.04
N LYS A 556 51.32 15.74 -12.75
CA LYS A 556 52.21 14.65 -12.33
C LYS A 556 53.49 14.71 -13.14
N VAL A 557 54.61 14.92 -12.46
CA VAL A 557 55.93 15.09 -13.08
C VAL A 557 56.72 13.80 -12.91
N PHE A 558 57.17 13.21 -14.02
CA PHE A 558 58.00 12.02 -14.02
C PHE A 558 59.47 12.41 -14.06
N ILE A 559 60.29 11.68 -13.31
CA ILE A 559 61.75 11.83 -13.27
C ILE A 559 62.37 10.49 -13.67
N ASP A 560 63.20 10.54 -14.71
CA ASP A 560 64.02 9.41 -15.15
C ASP A 560 65.34 9.38 -14.38
N ASN A 561 65.47 8.36 -13.53
CA ASN A 561 66.65 8.16 -12.70
C ASN A 561 67.87 7.58 -13.44
N SER A 562 67.82 7.49 -14.78
CA SER A 562 68.96 7.05 -15.60
C SER A 562 70.14 8.02 -15.59
N VAL A 563 69.88 9.31 -15.33
CA VAL A 563 70.90 10.35 -15.10
C VAL A 563 70.86 10.66 -13.61
N ALA A 564 71.84 10.15 -12.86
CA ALA A 564 72.00 10.35 -11.40
C ALA A 564 70.65 10.46 -10.64
N GLY A 565 70.01 9.32 -10.35
CA GLY A 565 68.63 9.31 -9.87
C GLY A 565 68.30 10.26 -8.71
N TYR A 566 67.16 10.95 -8.84
CA TYR A 566 66.69 11.96 -7.89
C TYR A 566 66.54 11.37 -6.49
N ASN A 567 67.34 11.87 -5.56
CA ASN A 567 67.39 11.46 -4.18
C ASN A 567 67.19 12.67 -3.26
N THR A 568 66.04 12.71 -2.60
CA THR A 568 65.61 13.78 -1.68
C THR A 568 66.53 13.99 -0.48
N ALA A 569 67.49 13.09 -0.23
CA ALA A 569 68.50 13.30 0.81
C ALA A 569 69.69 14.17 0.34
N THR A 570 69.95 14.22 -0.96
CA THR A 570 71.14 14.87 -1.55
C THR A 570 70.82 15.96 -2.56
N GLU A 571 69.58 16.01 -3.02
CA GLU A 571 69.10 16.85 -4.12
C GLU A 571 67.80 17.54 -3.72
N ASP A 572 67.60 18.76 -4.22
CA ASP A 572 66.48 19.62 -3.85
C ASP A 572 65.79 20.12 -5.13
N LEU A 573 64.59 19.59 -5.39
CA LEU A 573 63.67 20.08 -6.41
C LEU A 573 62.50 20.80 -5.74
N TYR A 574 62.14 21.96 -6.26
CA TYR A 574 61.02 22.76 -5.74
C TYR A 574 59.95 22.98 -6.79
N TYR A 575 58.70 23.08 -6.36
CA TYR A 575 57.61 23.59 -7.17
C TYR A 575 56.87 24.74 -6.49
N ARG A 576 56.17 25.54 -7.29
CA ARG A 576 55.17 26.52 -6.85
C ARG A 576 53.97 26.47 -7.78
N ILE A 577 52.79 26.57 -7.18
CA ILE A 577 51.50 26.61 -7.88
C ILE A 577 51.07 28.06 -8.00
N TYR A 578 50.61 28.45 -9.19
CA TYR A 578 49.84 29.67 -9.43
C TYR A 578 48.40 29.24 -9.73
N TYR A 579 47.43 29.88 -9.07
CA TYR A 579 46.02 29.52 -9.14
C TYR A 579 45.24 30.49 -10.03
N ALA A 580 44.11 30.02 -10.57
CA ALA A 580 43.28 30.77 -11.52
C ALA A 580 42.75 32.12 -10.99
N ASP A 581 42.70 32.30 -9.66
CA ASP A 581 42.28 33.55 -9.02
C ASP A 581 43.45 34.55 -8.81
N GLY A 582 44.65 34.21 -9.27
CA GLY A 582 45.87 34.99 -9.11
C GLY A 582 46.61 34.78 -7.79
N SER A 583 46.09 33.93 -6.90
CA SER A 583 46.83 33.49 -5.71
C SER A 583 47.92 32.49 -6.08
N PHE A 584 48.86 32.21 -5.16
CA PHE A 584 49.94 31.25 -5.37
C PHE A 584 50.35 30.56 -4.08
N SER A 585 50.88 29.34 -4.19
CA SER A 585 51.35 28.58 -3.05
C SER A 585 52.73 29.04 -2.56
N ASN A 586 53.09 28.62 -1.34
CA ASN A 586 54.48 28.67 -0.91
C ASN A 586 55.35 27.82 -1.84
N ARG A 587 56.66 28.08 -1.88
CA ARG A 587 57.57 27.19 -2.60
C ARG A 587 57.68 25.88 -1.82
N VAL A 588 57.29 24.77 -2.44
CA VAL A 588 57.25 23.44 -1.82
C VAL A 588 58.42 22.60 -2.32
N GLU A 589 59.13 21.96 -1.42
CA GLU A 589 60.20 21.01 -1.74
C GLU A 589 59.63 19.62 -2.03
N VAL A 590 60.09 18.99 -3.10
CA VAL A 590 59.68 17.64 -3.52
C VAL A 590 60.41 16.61 -2.66
N ASN A 591 59.80 16.25 -1.54
CA ASN A 591 60.33 15.27 -0.58
C ASN A 591 59.64 13.91 -0.61
N THR A 592 58.54 13.79 -1.36
CA THR A 592 57.74 12.56 -1.47
C THR A 592 57.69 12.12 -2.93
N LEU A 593 58.07 10.87 -3.18
CA LEU A 593 58.14 10.29 -4.53
C LEU A 593 57.35 8.99 -4.60
N THR A 594 56.71 8.76 -5.75
CA THR A 594 56.02 7.51 -6.07
C THR A 594 56.86 6.71 -7.07
N PRO A 595 57.20 5.44 -6.79
CA PRO A 595 57.89 4.59 -7.76
C PRO A 595 57.04 4.32 -9.00
N GLU A 596 57.64 4.42 -10.18
CA GLU A 596 56.96 4.22 -11.46
C GLU A 596 57.61 3.09 -12.28
N ALA A 597 56.93 2.65 -13.33
CA ALA A 597 57.46 1.66 -14.24
C ALA A 597 58.80 2.11 -14.87
N GLY A 598 59.67 1.14 -15.19
CA GLY A 598 60.95 1.43 -15.85
C GLY A 598 62.00 2.10 -14.96
N GLY A 599 61.84 2.10 -13.63
CA GLY A 599 62.81 2.67 -12.69
C GLY A 599 62.73 4.19 -12.53
N GLN A 600 61.68 4.80 -13.05
CA GLN A 600 61.36 6.21 -12.86
C GLN A 600 60.74 6.45 -11.47
N VAL A 601 60.72 7.71 -11.06
CA VAL A 601 59.94 8.19 -9.91
C VAL A 601 59.04 9.33 -10.36
N SER A 602 57.94 9.58 -9.66
CA SER A 602 57.08 10.72 -9.94
C SER A 602 56.71 11.47 -8.66
N PHE A 603 56.30 12.72 -8.83
CA PHE A 603 55.61 13.47 -7.79
C PHE A 603 54.36 14.15 -8.37
N LEU A 604 53.37 14.35 -7.51
CA LEU A 604 52.11 15.00 -7.86
C LEU A 604 52.09 16.41 -7.28
N VAL A 605 51.87 17.39 -8.16
CA VAL A 605 51.46 18.75 -7.80
C VAL A 605 49.94 18.76 -7.87
N GLN A 606 49.25 19.08 -6.79
CA GLN A 606 47.78 19.07 -6.74
C GLN A 606 47.27 20.40 -6.21
N LYS A 607 46.08 20.82 -6.65
CA LYS A 607 45.45 22.03 -6.14
C LYS A 607 45.25 21.96 -4.63
N GLU A 608 45.33 23.11 -3.97
CA GLU A 608 45.00 23.25 -2.55
C GLU A 608 43.64 23.96 -2.46
N GLY A 609 42.62 23.28 -1.93
CA GLY A 609 41.26 23.83 -1.85
C GLY A 609 40.47 23.72 -3.17
N THR A 610 39.60 24.70 -3.42
CA THR A 610 38.64 24.66 -4.53
C THR A 610 39.19 25.24 -5.84
N VAL A 611 40.13 26.19 -5.76
CA VAL A 611 40.67 26.92 -6.93
C VAL A 611 41.60 26.01 -7.76
N LEU A 612 41.43 26.04 -9.08
CA LEU A 612 42.22 25.24 -10.02
C LEU A 612 43.64 25.83 -10.22
N ILE A 613 44.57 24.96 -10.61
CA ILE A 613 45.94 25.32 -10.98
C ILE A 613 45.91 25.99 -12.35
N ASP A 614 46.52 27.17 -12.43
CA ASP A 614 46.77 27.92 -13.66
C ASP A 614 48.11 27.47 -14.25
N ALA A 615 49.18 27.64 -13.46
CA ALA A 615 50.54 27.30 -13.87
C ALA A 615 51.36 26.68 -12.73
N VAL A 616 52.42 25.97 -13.11
CA VAL A 616 53.41 25.44 -12.17
C VAL A 616 54.80 25.93 -12.53
N GLN A 617 55.51 26.49 -11.56
CA GLN A 617 56.94 26.77 -11.68
C GLN A 617 57.73 25.66 -11.01
N LEU A 618 58.71 25.10 -11.73
CA LEU A 618 59.72 24.20 -11.17
C LEU A 618 61.05 24.92 -11.02
N THR A 619 61.79 24.64 -9.95
CA THR A 619 63.13 25.18 -9.69
C THR A 619 64.03 24.07 -9.14
N MET A 620 65.16 23.81 -9.79
CA MET A 620 66.15 22.83 -9.34
C MET A 620 67.23 23.55 -8.53
N GLY A 621 67.36 23.26 -7.24
CA GLY A 621 68.38 23.88 -6.39
C GLY A 621 69.65 23.04 -6.28
N ARG A 622 69.52 21.75 -5.99
CA ARG A 622 70.67 20.83 -5.87
C ARG A 622 70.43 19.55 -6.66
N GLY A 623 71.38 19.14 -7.48
CA GLY A 623 71.31 17.93 -8.30
C GLY A 623 70.95 18.19 -9.75
N ASP A 624 70.88 17.10 -10.51
CA ASP A 624 70.55 17.11 -11.93
C ASP A 624 69.46 16.07 -12.19
N VAL A 625 68.30 16.48 -12.71
CA VAL A 625 67.20 15.56 -13.00
C VAL A 625 66.82 15.57 -14.46
N LYS A 626 66.34 14.43 -14.95
CA LYS A 626 65.75 14.32 -16.28
C LYS A 626 64.25 14.17 -16.16
N ILE A 627 63.50 15.14 -16.69
CA ILE A 627 62.03 15.12 -16.69
C ILE A 627 61.56 14.68 -18.08
N PRO A 628 61.32 13.38 -18.34
CA PRO A 628 60.89 12.93 -19.67
C PRO A 628 59.43 13.28 -19.99
N VAL A 629 58.57 13.32 -18.98
CA VAL A 629 57.12 13.44 -19.15
C VAL A 629 56.51 14.24 -18.01
N ILE A 630 55.57 15.12 -18.36
CA ILE A 630 54.66 15.79 -17.44
C ILE A 630 53.24 15.42 -17.88
N GLN A 631 52.43 14.95 -16.93
CA GLN A 631 51.01 14.71 -17.13
C GLN A 631 50.21 15.87 -16.55
N PHE A 632 49.24 16.35 -17.32
CA PHE A 632 48.34 17.45 -16.99
C PHE A 632 46.97 16.86 -16.68
N ILE A 633 46.54 16.98 -15.42
CA ILE A 633 45.32 16.38 -14.91
C ILE A 633 44.26 17.48 -14.84
N GLN A 634 43.31 17.42 -15.75
CA GLN A 634 42.15 18.31 -15.82
C GLN A 634 40.96 17.62 -15.16
N GLN A 635 40.13 18.39 -14.45
CA GLN A 635 38.80 17.90 -14.11
C GLN A 635 37.92 18.11 -15.33
N SER A 636 37.47 17.01 -15.93
CA SER A 636 36.33 17.08 -16.82
C SER A 636 35.09 16.98 -15.96
N GLU A 637 34.19 17.95 -16.09
CA GLU A 637 32.80 17.66 -15.75
C GLU A 637 32.38 16.42 -16.54
N SER A 638 31.64 15.55 -15.87
CA SER A 638 31.20 14.23 -16.31
C SER A 638 31.07 14.13 -17.83
N LEU A 639 31.80 13.19 -18.46
CA LEU A 639 31.62 12.93 -19.89
C LEU A 639 30.35 12.10 -20.18
N ALA A 640 29.57 11.76 -19.15
CA ALA A 640 28.16 11.48 -19.28
C ALA A 640 27.36 12.77 -19.12
N SER A 641 26.59 13.12 -20.15
CA SER A 641 25.63 14.22 -20.14
C SER A 641 24.53 13.98 -19.11
N ASP A 642 24.02 12.75 -18.96
CA ASP A 642 23.00 12.46 -17.95
C ASP A 642 23.19 11.06 -17.33
N VAL A 643 22.76 10.90 -16.08
CA VAL A 643 22.68 9.62 -15.38
C VAL A 643 21.22 9.35 -15.03
N GLN A 644 20.67 8.25 -15.55
CA GLN A 644 19.29 7.84 -15.31
C GLN A 644 19.25 6.56 -14.48
N LEU A 645 18.66 6.66 -13.29
CA LEU A 645 18.42 5.54 -12.39
C LEU A 645 16.93 5.22 -12.36
N ALA A 646 16.60 3.94 -12.32
CA ALA A 646 15.24 3.45 -12.12
C ALA A 646 15.19 2.57 -10.89
N PHE A 647 14.21 2.81 -10.02
CA PHE A 647 14.01 2.09 -8.77
C PHE A 647 12.64 1.41 -8.76
N SER A 648 12.55 0.31 -8.02
CA SER A 648 11.30 -0.35 -7.67
C SER A 648 11.21 -0.41 -6.16
N ALA A 649 10.16 0.19 -5.61
CA ALA A 649 9.84 0.15 -4.20
C ALA A 649 8.64 -0.77 -3.95
N THR A 650 8.71 -1.58 -2.90
CA THR A 650 7.65 -2.49 -2.48
C THR A 650 7.37 -2.28 -0.99
N LEU A 651 6.11 -2.06 -0.66
CA LEU A 651 5.60 -1.99 0.72
C LEU A 651 4.86 -3.28 1.01
N THR A 652 5.11 -3.87 2.18
CA THR A 652 4.40 -5.06 2.66
C THR A 652 3.81 -4.80 4.04
N ASP A 653 2.53 -5.09 4.21
CA ASP A 653 1.81 -5.00 5.48
C ASP A 653 1.95 -6.31 6.29
N LYS A 654 1.16 -6.47 7.36
CA LYS A 654 1.38 -7.54 8.34
C LYS A 654 0.86 -8.90 7.91
N ASP A 655 -0.22 -8.97 7.15
CA ASP A 655 -0.69 -10.25 6.61
C ASP A 655 -0.03 -10.63 5.28
N GLY A 656 0.70 -9.69 4.67
CA GLY A 656 1.69 -9.96 3.64
C GLY A 656 1.26 -9.50 2.25
N ASP A 657 0.18 -8.73 2.17
CA ASP A 657 -0.19 -8.01 0.97
C ASP A 657 0.87 -6.95 0.62
N SER A 658 0.94 -6.61 -0.66
CA SER A 658 2.02 -5.76 -1.16
C SER A 658 1.59 -4.74 -2.21
N ALA A 659 2.20 -3.56 -2.11
CA ALA A 659 2.04 -2.48 -3.07
C ALA A 659 3.39 -2.11 -3.65
N THR A 660 3.47 -2.01 -4.98
CA THR A 660 4.71 -1.68 -5.70
C THR A 660 4.59 -0.33 -6.39
N SER A 661 5.65 0.47 -6.32
CA SER A 661 5.78 1.73 -7.04
C SER A 661 7.14 1.82 -7.72
N THR A 662 7.15 2.19 -8.99
CA THR A 662 8.41 2.46 -9.73
C THR A 662 8.61 3.96 -9.87
N PHE A 663 9.86 4.39 -9.74
CA PHE A 663 10.25 5.79 -9.88
C PHE A 663 11.65 5.92 -10.45
N ALA A 664 11.97 7.08 -11.00
CA ALA A 664 13.27 7.39 -11.56
C ALA A 664 14.00 8.48 -10.78
N ALA A 665 15.32 8.45 -10.85
CA ALA A 665 16.17 9.60 -10.56
C ALA A 665 16.96 9.94 -11.83
N ASN A 666 16.61 11.05 -12.48
CA ASN A 666 17.27 11.54 -13.68
C ASN A 666 18.16 12.72 -13.31
N LEU A 667 19.46 12.54 -13.46
CA LEU A 667 20.50 13.45 -13.03
C LEU A 667 21.16 14.04 -14.27
N PHE A 668 20.78 15.26 -14.62
CA PHE A 668 21.20 15.98 -15.82
C PHE A 668 22.48 16.77 -15.56
N ALA A 669 23.46 16.69 -16.45
CA ALA A 669 24.63 17.54 -16.39
C ALA A 669 24.34 18.94 -16.94
N ASN A 670 25.31 19.83 -16.75
CA ASN A 670 25.33 21.13 -17.39
C ASN A 670 25.29 20.98 -18.92
N ASP A 671 24.53 21.84 -19.60
CA ASP A 671 24.42 21.94 -21.05
C ASP A 671 25.19 23.17 -21.59
N PRO A 672 26.53 23.13 -21.67
CA PRO A 672 27.32 24.27 -22.13
C PRO A 672 27.11 24.58 -23.62
N ALA A 673 26.51 23.65 -24.37
CA ALA A 673 26.16 23.85 -25.78
C ALA A 673 24.93 24.75 -25.94
N ASN A 674 24.08 24.85 -24.91
CA ASN A 674 22.92 25.73 -24.89
C ASN A 674 23.25 27.06 -24.20
N ALA A 675 23.71 28.04 -24.97
CA ALA A 675 24.06 29.37 -24.44
C ALA A 675 22.92 30.11 -23.69
N SER A 676 21.67 29.60 -23.74
CA SER A 676 20.52 30.20 -23.06
C SER A 676 20.29 29.62 -21.66
N PHE A 677 20.69 28.37 -21.38
CA PHE A 677 20.42 27.66 -20.13
C PHE A 677 21.61 26.80 -19.74
N ASP A 678 21.97 26.84 -18.46
CA ASP A 678 23.05 26.02 -17.91
C ASP A 678 22.56 24.59 -17.64
N PHE A 679 21.27 24.39 -17.30
CA PHE A 679 20.66 23.08 -17.13
C PHE A 679 19.30 22.97 -17.83
N SER A 680 19.05 21.80 -18.43
CA SER A 680 17.76 21.44 -19.05
C SER A 680 17.17 20.21 -18.37
N LEU A 681 16.21 20.44 -17.47
CA LEU A 681 15.56 19.40 -16.69
C LEU A 681 14.25 18.96 -17.36
N ALA A 682 14.12 17.66 -17.63
CA ALA A 682 12.95 17.09 -18.29
C ALA A 682 12.19 16.12 -17.38
N GLY A 683 10.95 16.47 -17.04
CA GLY A 683 10.03 15.65 -16.28
C GLY A 683 9.21 14.67 -17.15
N THR A 684 8.45 13.82 -16.47
CA THR A 684 7.52 12.85 -17.05
C THR A 684 6.09 13.30 -16.82
N ILE A 685 5.36 13.57 -17.91
CA ILE A 685 3.95 13.96 -17.85
C ILE A 685 3.08 12.94 -17.08
N ALA A 686 2.16 13.46 -16.27
CA ALA A 686 1.24 12.75 -15.40
C ALA A 686 1.92 11.90 -14.31
N LYS A 687 3.13 12.29 -13.90
CA LYS A 687 3.82 11.75 -12.73
C LYS A 687 4.23 12.92 -11.84
N GLN A 688 4.23 12.71 -10.53
CA GLN A 688 4.78 13.70 -9.62
C GLN A 688 6.30 13.71 -9.77
N ASP A 689 6.85 14.82 -10.21
CA ASP A 689 8.28 15.06 -10.35
C ASP A 689 8.78 16.11 -9.35
N ALA A 690 9.97 15.89 -8.83
CA ALA A 690 10.70 16.86 -8.02
C ALA A 690 11.91 17.40 -8.81
N PHE A 691 11.80 18.63 -9.29
CA PHE A 691 12.86 19.33 -10.03
C PHE A 691 13.83 20.02 -9.07
N ASN A 692 15.00 19.43 -8.88
CA ASN A 692 16.05 19.86 -7.98
C ASN A 692 16.96 20.88 -8.66
N ILE A 693 16.99 22.08 -8.11
CA ILE A 693 17.81 23.22 -8.51
C ILE A 693 18.95 23.36 -7.51
N ASP A 694 20.17 23.41 -8.00
CA ASP A 694 21.36 23.58 -7.18
C ASP A 694 21.74 25.06 -7.13
N LEU A 695 21.56 25.69 -5.97
CA LEU A 695 21.89 27.10 -5.75
C LEU A 695 23.31 27.29 -5.19
N SER A 696 24.10 26.22 -5.07
CA SER A 696 25.48 26.31 -4.56
C SER A 696 26.52 26.53 -5.67
N VAL A 697 26.09 26.44 -6.93
CA VAL A 697 26.95 26.50 -8.11
C VAL A 697 26.75 27.82 -8.88
N ASN A 698 27.66 28.19 -9.78
CA ASN A 698 27.60 29.47 -10.49
C ASN A 698 26.71 29.45 -11.74
N GLU A 699 26.14 28.30 -12.05
CA GLU A 699 25.14 28.03 -13.07
C GLU A 699 23.77 28.52 -12.60
N ASN A 700 23.29 29.58 -13.23
CA ASN A 700 22.17 30.38 -12.75
C ASN A 700 20.93 30.28 -13.63
N ARG A 701 20.94 29.48 -14.71
CA ARG A 701 19.85 29.42 -15.68
C ARG A 701 19.35 28.01 -15.88
N TYR A 702 18.13 27.76 -15.44
CA TYR A 702 17.48 26.46 -15.55
C TYR A 702 16.32 26.53 -16.53
N GLN A 703 16.21 25.52 -17.38
CA GLN A 703 15.01 25.21 -18.14
C GLN A 703 14.36 23.96 -17.54
N VAL A 704 13.06 24.03 -17.28
CA VAL A 704 12.25 22.90 -16.82
C VAL A 704 11.18 22.62 -17.85
N THR A 705 11.06 21.37 -18.29
CA THR A 705 10.03 20.91 -19.22
C THR A 705 9.23 19.78 -18.60
N GLY A 706 7.95 19.68 -18.97
CA GLY A 706 7.06 18.64 -18.47
C GLY A 706 6.57 18.84 -17.04
N PHE A 707 6.54 20.08 -16.54
CA PHE A 707 6.04 20.39 -15.21
C PHE A 707 4.51 20.32 -15.14
N ASP A 708 4.00 19.42 -14.32
CA ASP A 708 2.57 19.16 -14.14
C ASP A 708 1.97 19.93 -12.95
N VAL A 709 0.78 20.48 -13.21
CA VAL A 709 -0.04 21.18 -12.20
C VAL A 709 -1.43 20.56 -12.11
N GLY A 710 -1.83 20.13 -10.91
CA GLY A 710 -3.16 19.55 -10.68
C GLY A 710 -3.23 18.62 -9.46
N SER A 711 -4.44 18.24 -9.05
CA SER A 711 -4.65 17.31 -7.95
C SER A 711 -4.18 15.90 -8.32
N GLY A 712 -3.23 15.35 -7.54
CA GLY A 712 -2.74 13.97 -7.68
C GLY A 712 -1.44 13.80 -8.47
N VAL A 713 -0.97 14.85 -9.17
CA VAL A 713 0.29 14.88 -9.96
C VAL A 713 0.93 16.27 -9.88
N GLN A 714 0.96 16.85 -8.68
CA GLN A 714 1.52 18.19 -8.48
C GLN A 714 3.03 18.10 -8.33
N ASP A 715 3.74 18.62 -9.31
CA ASP A 715 5.19 18.70 -9.29
C ASP A 715 5.71 19.71 -8.29
N LYS A 716 6.98 19.54 -7.92
CA LYS A 716 7.68 20.42 -6.99
C LYS A 716 8.97 20.94 -7.60
N LEU A 717 9.19 22.23 -7.43
CA LEU A 717 10.47 22.89 -7.66
C LEU A 717 11.24 22.90 -6.33
N VAL A 718 12.30 22.10 -6.24
CA VAL A 718 13.12 21.91 -5.05
C VAL A 718 14.37 22.78 -5.15
N LEU A 719 14.55 23.72 -4.22
CA LEU A 719 15.72 24.59 -4.16
C LEU A 719 16.72 24.06 -3.11
N ASN A 720 17.92 23.67 -3.52
CA ASN A 720 18.96 23.09 -2.64
C ASN A 720 20.20 24.01 -2.55
N GLY A 721 20.97 23.91 -1.47
CA GLY A 721 22.33 24.45 -1.35
C GLY A 721 22.46 25.89 -0.83
N ASP A 722 21.36 26.62 -0.67
CA ASP A 722 21.38 27.94 0.00
C ASP A 722 20.21 28.09 1.00
N PRO A 723 20.48 28.02 2.31
CA PRO A 723 19.45 28.14 3.34
C PRO A 723 18.83 29.53 3.44
N ASN A 724 19.47 30.57 2.87
CA ASN A 724 18.93 31.94 2.90
C ASN A 724 18.40 32.38 1.53
N ALA A 725 18.25 31.46 0.59
CA ALA A 725 17.68 31.76 -0.71
C ALA A 725 16.25 32.30 -0.57
N VAL A 726 15.90 33.30 -1.37
CA VAL A 726 14.57 33.92 -1.36
C VAL A 726 14.01 33.96 -2.78
N VAL A 727 12.81 33.44 -2.97
CA VAL A 727 12.07 33.62 -4.23
C VAL A 727 11.70 35.10 -4.39
N GLN A 728 12.40 35.83 -5.27
CA GLN A 728 12.16 37.25 -5.52
C GLN A 728 10.86 37.48 -6.29
N SER A 729 10.60 36.64 -7.29
CA SER A 729 9.42 36.76 -8.13
C SER A 729 9.02 35.45 -8.78
N ILE A 730 7.71 35.30 -8.97
CA ILE A 730 7.09 34.29 -9.84
C ILE A 730 6.32 35.04 -10.92
N ASN A 731 6.65 34.82 -12.19
CA ASN A 731 6.02 35.46 -13.33
C ASN A 731 5.36 34.41 -14.24
N ASN A 732 4.03 34.39 -14.23
CA ASN A 732 3.19 33.53 -15.09
C ASN A 732 2.41 34.33 -16.15
N THR A 733 2.90 35.52 -16.56
CA THR A 733 2.18 36.37 -17.52
C THR A 733 2.28 35.90 -18.98
N GLY A 734 3.24 35.02 -19.29
CA GLY A 734 3.47 34.42 -20.61
C GLY A 734 2.97 32.97 -20.72
N ALA A 735 3.43 32.29 -21.77
CA ALA A 735 3.20 30.84 -21.93
C ALA A 735 4.03 30.01 -20.93
N ASP A 736 5.19 30.54 -20.52
CA ASP A 736 6.11 29.92 -19.58
C ASP A 736 6.02 30.62 -18.22
N GLY A 737 6.22 29.84 -17.15
CA GLY A 737 6.40 30.34 -15.80
C GLY A 737 7.87 30.64 -15.55
N VAL A 738 8.19 31.77 -14.92
CA VAL A 738 9.57 32.15 -14.59
C VAL A 738 9.68 32.41 -13.09
N VAL A 739 10.59 31.70 -12.44
CA VAL A 739 10.95 31.89 -11.03
C VAL A 739 12.33 32.52 -10.95
N THR A 740 12.46 33.58 -10.18
CA THR A 740 13.75 34.24 -9.90
C THR A 740 14.06 34.11 -8.42
N VAL A 741 15.22 33.57 -8.10
CA VAL A 741 15.69 33.30 -6.73
C VAL A 741 16.88 34.20 -6.43
N ALA A 742 16.85 34.90 -5.29
CA ALA A 742 18.00 35.60 -4.74
C ALA A 742 18.79 34.64 -3.87
N GLU A 743 20.10 34.61 -4.03
CA GLU A 743 20.98 33.77 -3.23
C GLU A 743 21.90 34.58 -2.31
N SER A 744 22.38 33.92 -1.26
CA SER A 744 23.45 34.38 -0.39
C SER A 744 24.66 34.78 -1.23
N GLY A 745 25.14 36.02 -1.08
CA GLY A 745 26.28 36.52 -1.87
C GLY A 745 25.91 37.37 -3.09
N GLY A 746 24.61 37.54 -3.37
CA GLY A 746 24.11 38.47 -4.40
C GLY A 746 23.95 37.84 -5.78
N GLN A 747 24.09 36.52 -5.88
CA GLN A 747 23.78 35.71 -7.05
C GLN A 747 22.26 35.65 -7.29
N THR A 748 21.87 35.35 -8.53
CA THR A 748 20.46 35.26 -8.92
C THR A 748 20.23 34.14 -9.93
N THR A 749 19.64 33.04 -9.47
CA THR A 749 19.16 31.96 -10.30
C THR A 749 17.80 32.26 -10.94
N THR A 750 17.67 31.96 -12.23
CA THR A 750 16.45 32.09 -13.03
C THR A 750 16.03 30.71 -13.56
N ILE A 751 14.82 30.30 -13.22
CA ILE A 751 14.24 29.01 -13.61
C ILE A 751 13.05 29.26 -14.53
N THR A 752 13.10 28.71 -15.74
CA THR A 752 12.06 28.84 -16.76
C THR A 752 11.32 27.53 -16.93
N LEU A 753 10.04 27.51 -16.56
CA LEU A 753 9.15 26.37 -16.71
C LEU A 753 8.38 26.49 -18.03
N VAL A 754 8.76 25.67 -19.00
CA VAL A 754 8.23 25.74 -20.37
C VAL A 754 6.81 25.22 -20.42
N GLY A 755 5.88 26.06 -20.86
CA GLY A 755 4.46 25.71 -21.04
C GLY A 755 3.68 25.45 -19.75
N ALA A 756 4.25 25.77 -18.59
CA ALA A 756 3.62 25.55 -17.28
C ALA A 756 3.66 26.82 -16.42
N HIS A 757 2.61 27.03 -15.61
CA HIS A 757 2.55 28.12 -14.63
C HIS A 757 2.78 27.56 -13.24
N ILE A 758 3.55 28.27 -12.41
CA ILE A 758 3.93 27.79 -11.08
C ILE A 758 3.34 28.66 -9.96
N GLN A 759 3.00 28.06 -8.83
CA GLN A 759 2.56 28.76 -7.62
C GLN A 759 3.62 28.68 -6.53
N SER A 760 3.55 29.58 -5.56
CA SER A 760 4.46 29.54 -4.40
C SER A 760 4.34 28.26 -3.56
N THR A 761 3.21 27.55 -3.63
CA THR A 761 3.01 26.23 -2.98
C THR A 761 3.70 25.07 -3.70
N ASP A 762 4.18 25.30 -4.92
CA ASP A 762 4.90 24.30 -5.72
C ASP A 762 6.41 24.36 -5.47
N ILE A 763 6.87 25.38 -4.73
CA ILE A 763 8.28 25.56 -4.40
C ILE A 763 8.55 24.96 -3.02
N PHE A 764 9.57 24.12 -2.94
CA PHE A 764 10.05 23.48 -1.72
C PHE A 764 11.52 23.85 -1.50
N PHE A 765 11.88 24.22 -0.27
CA PHE A 765 13.29 24.45 0.11
C PHE A 765 13.85 23.14 0.65
N GLY A 766 14.83 22.59 -0.08
CA GLY A 766 15.44 21.29 0.17
C GLY A 766 16.64 21.36 1.12
N SER A 767 17.67 20.58 0.82
CA SER A 767 18.89 20.50 1.65
C SER A 767 19.64 21.84 1.63
N ALA A 768 20.24 22.19 2.77
CA ALA A 768 21.02 23.41 2.97
C ALA A 768 22.52 23.14 2.93
#